data_AF-A0A6G0Z258-F1
#
_entry.id   AF-A0A6G0Z258-F1
#
_cell.length_a   1.000
_cell.length_b   1.000
_cell.length_c   1.000
_cell.angle_alpha   90.00
_cell.angle_beta   90.00
_cell.angle_gamma   90.00
#
_symmetry.space_group_name_H-M   'P 1'
#
loop_
_entity.id
_entity.type
_entity.pdbx_description
1 polymer ?
#
loop_
_entity_poly.entity_id
_entity_poly.type
_entity_poly.pdbx_seq_one_letter_code
_entity_poly.pdbx_strand_id
1 'polypeptide(L)'
;MTKKVLNDLLTISNQTCNDKVIDHFIEHDPGNRKTIESASQRKYLVSLGPYQPKLATYPKNSDIAHGKQNQFSSLWFKEFPHLEYSVVKDAAFCFICSLFPKGPNRNFAEIAWVKNGVNAWYKFKSRGKKKSGKLAEHFSSLSHKLALIDFSNFLSNTNHIDCILNKSNRLNEINFEYQKRFNQKVITMLMDITRTLARQGLAYRGEGENEENSNFNQIVLLLSRHSPIMKKWLDEKMFIKYHMTYLSHESQNEFISLLACETKKKVIAQVVDSGMYSVMADTTPDVSHKDQLSVCVRYVDSLGEISERLLEVCEANDKTGLGIAEKINDVLKKNGLSVQNIAFQSYDFASSMSGKLNGTQRKLSDIVGHKIPFIPCQAHRLNTFLEHSCFASVIIGDLFSCLEQLYVFFSGSTKRHAYLETNLFEIENALKLVNLSKTRWTARAESIKAVWISYEQIINTLQDMTNLKSMDKKTCTLALGLSKKILSFVFVICLSFMKTIMYKTKILTENLEATELNIVDALILLKHAIDGLTKMRDDNKSMNDLIEKHLQNCMLTIEPLVNIFKVPWENNCSLDDLKKLMTIFPPGCNESKISDFDGVLAELDILHHQCKNKNISKLIEIYKVSEELKHILPTGNKICRLIFTAPVSTASNERTFTNVGDLQALVVHFKIIHLLKSDSAYTCLENACSQSFNCLSSFKRHVNKKHIISDHVFQNISTNTNNVDVQISKKIKLNYEPSLNLEEPFHDELTNNFNFENSTKVLYESTVKFILSLYNNNNFNISDVHYIQSGIKENILKPMAYLLKNVVNKDIKEPILLSTFNRLEKVILNPFIYCSTEYRLNKWLTDNKLMSNVQQININNELCAVNHGEHLEMFFQILSKENCGKKKITQFDGKIVFPYFLYIDDFEINNPLRSHATYQSIAAIYYSFPLVENNSKLSNIFLAALIKSADLKEFGNDPCLLQLINEINFLEKEGLSISTEYGEFQVYFILGLVLGDNLGLNSILEFSKSFSSNYYCRCCKIHKSITQKLCVENISNMRNSINYSDDVAQMDFSETGVNKNSILNSIKSFHVTENYCVDVMHDVFEGICHYDICHIIKYYVYTAQIFSLDTLNKRKTNFNYGSIETGNISPEISVNHLNKYHLKMSAREMMSFIHFFSIMVGDLIPDDDEVWKFFLVLLKIIDLLLSYNFTEGKIMDLKQLISQHNSMYIRLFNDTLKPKHHFLIHYPTIIQYSGPPRFYWCFNKEMPI
;
A
#
# COMPACT_ATOMS: atom_id res chain seq x y z
N MET A 1 -31.65 16.64 22.37
CA MET A 1 -31.12 15.72 21.34
C MET A 1 -31.11 14.25 21.75
N THR A 2 -31.15 13.89 23.03
CA THR A 2 -31.27 12.48 23.49
C THR A 2 -32.66 11.84 23.33
N LYS A 3 -33.72 12.63 23.13
CA LYS A 3 -35.11 12.13 22.96
C LYS A 3 -35.46 11.69 21.53
N LYS A 4 -34.69 12.06 20.51
CA LYS A 4 -34.98 11.73 19.10
C LYS A 4 -34.37 10.38 18.71
N VAL A 5 -33.15 10.11 19.19
CA VAL A 5 -32.46 8.81 19.03
C VAL A 5 -33.22 7.66 19.72
N LEU A 6 -33.92 7.94 20.82
CA LEU A 6 -34.72 6.93 21.53
C LEU A 6 -36.02 6.56 20.78
N ASN A 7 -36.61 7.50 20.05
CA ASN A 7 -37.83 7.25 19.28
C ASN A 7 -37.53 6.56 17.94
N ASP A 8 -36.39 6.86 17.31
CA ASP A 8 -36.03 6.25 16.02
C ASP A 8 -35.68 4.75 16.18
N LEU A 9 -35.18 4.34 17.36
CA LEU A 9 -34.94 2.93 17.70
C LEU A 9 -36.24 2.13 17.98
N LEU A 10 -37.35 2.81 18.31
CA LEU A 10 -38.65 2.17 18.59
C LEU A 10 -39.49 1.92 17.33
N THR A 11 -39.15 2.54 16.20
CA THR A 11 -39.92 2.40 14.94
C THR A 11 -39.47 1.24 14.06
N ILE A 12 -38.27 0.68 14.26
CA ILE A 12 -37.73 -0.40 13.42
C ILE A 12 -38.21 -1.81 13.87
N SER A 13 -38.88 -1.92 15.01
CA SER A 13 -39.37 -3.21 15.55
C SER A 13 -40.77 -3.63 15.08
N ASN A 14 -41.46 -2.85 14.24
CA ASN A 14 -42.91 -3.02 14.02
C ASN A 14 -43.35 -3.62 12.69
N GLN A 15 -42.51 -4.38 11.99
CA GLN A 15 -42.99 -5.21 10.86
C GLN A 15 -42.27 -6.56 10.80
N THR A 16 -42.66 -7.51 11.67
CA THR A 16 -43.26 -8.80 11.29
C THR A 16 -43.30 -9.78 12.47
N CYS A 17 -44.46 -10.43 12.64
CA CYS A 17 -44.85 -11.50 13.60
C CYS A 17 -45.37 -11.08 14.99
N ASN A 18 -46.65 -11.39 15.21
CA ASN A 18 -47.48 -11.08 16.37
C ASN A 18 -47.17 -11.95 17.60
N ASP A 19 -47.35 -11.30 18.77
CA ASP A 19 -47.51 -11.82 20.14
C ASP A 19 -46.33 -12.54 20.83
N LYS A 20 -45.55 -11.77 21.61
CA LYS A 20 -45.45 -11.87 23.09
C LYS A 20 -44.34 -10.96 23.69
N VAL A 21 -44.78 -10.00 24.52
CA VAL A 21 -44.09 -9.26 25.61
C VAL A 21 -42.70 -8.67 25.32
N ILE A 22 -42.63 -7.34 25.17
CA ILE A 22 -41.38 -6.57 25.17
C ILE A 22 -40.73 -6.64 26.57
N ASP A 23 -39.58 -7.28 26.67
CA ASP A 23 -38.84 -7.40 27.92
C ASP A 23 -38.16 -6.06 28.27
N HIS A 24 -38.60 -5.41 29.34
CA HIS A 24 -38.08 -4.10 29.74
C HIS A 24 -36.66 -4.22 30.30
N PHE A 25 -35.78 -3.24 30.03
CA PHE A 25 -34.45 -3.18 30.63
C PHE A 25 -34.55 -3.11 32.17
N ILE A 26 -33.84 -4.02 32.86
CA ILE A 26 -33.78 -4.08 34.33
C ILE A 26 -32.55 -3.31 34.85
N GLU A 27 -32.75 -2.56 35.94
CA GLU A 27 -31.70 -1.77 36.61
C GLU A 27 -30.59 -2.64 37.22
N HIS A 28 -29.35 -2.17 37.08
CA HIS A 28 -28.17 -2.90 37.56
C HIS A 28 -27.98 -2.76 39.07
N ASP A 29 -28.31 -1.62 39.69
CA ASP A 29 -28.24 -1.46 41.16
C ASP A 29 -29.31 -2.33 41.87
N PRO A 30 -28.94 -3.27 42.77
CA PRO A 30 -29.89 -4.14 43.45
C PRO A 30 -30.91 -3.40 44.34
N GLY A 31 -30.62 -2.16 44.74
CA GLY A 31 -31.55 -1.35 45.52
C GLY A 31 -32.76 -0.89 44.71
N ASN A 32 -32.58 -0.63 43.42
CA ASN A 32 -33.61 -0.18 42.48
C ASN A 32 -34.08 -1.29 41.52
N ARG A 33 -33.40 -2.44 41.51
CA ARG A 33 -33.73 -3.61 40.70
C ARG A 33 -35.14 -4.13 41.02
N LYS A 34 -35.99 -4.19 40.00
CA LYS A 34 -37.32 -4.81 40.08
C LYS A 34 -37.20 -6.35 40.15
N THR A 35 -38.30 -7.02 40.49
CA THR A 35 -38.36 -8.49 40.52
C THR A 35 -37.99 -9.06 39.16
N ILE A 36 -37.07 -10.02 39.14
CA ILE A 36 -36.63 -10.66 37.89
C ILE A 36 -37.64 -11.76 37.53
N GLU A 37 -38.34 -11.54 36.42
CA GLU A 37 -39.48 -12.34 35.98
C GLU A 37 -39.13 -13.18 34.75
N SER A 38 -38.22 -12.71 33.89
CA SER A 38 -37.84 -13.39 32.65
C SER A 38 -36.42 -13.99 32.68
N ALA A 39 -36.17 -14.96 31.79
CA ALA A 39 -34.84 -15.53 31.60
C ALA A 39 -33.86 -14.57 30.88
N SER A 40 -34.36 -13.72 30.00
CA SER A 40 -33.60 -12.69 29.28
C SER A 40 -33.08 -11.60 30.22
N GLN A 41 -33.88 -11.19 31.21
CA GLN A 41 -33.45 -10.31 32.29
C GLN A 41 -32.30 -10.90 33.11
N ARG A 42 -32.37 -12.21 33.44
CA ARG A 42 -31.26 -12.92 34.10
C ARG A 42 -30.01 -12.93 33.22
N LYS A 43 -30.12 -13.24 31.92
CA LYS A 43 -28.99 -13.22 30.98
C LYS A 43 -28.33 -11.84 30.89
N TYR A 44 -29.13 -10.78 30.83
CA TYR A 44 -28.66 -9.40 30.81
C TYR A 44 -27.87 -9.05 32.07
N LEU A 45 -28.41 -9.29 33.26
CA LEU A 45 -27.70 -9.02 34.52
C LEU A 45 -26.44 -9.87 34.69
N VAL A 46 -26.45 -11.13 34.22
CA VAL A 46 -25.26 -11.99 34.19
C VAL A 46 -24.16 -11.40 33.29
N SER A 47 -24.52 -10.78 32.16
CA SER A 47 -23.54 -10.12 31.27
C SER A 47 -22.90 -8.88 31.88
N LEU A 48 -23.60 -8.17 32.76
CA LEU A 48 -23.09 -7.00 33.48
C LEU A 48 -22.27 -7.36 34.73
N GLY A 49 -22.49 -8.56 35.29
CA GLY A 49 -21.86 -9.01 36.53
C GLY A 49 -22.47 -8.38 37.79
N PRO A 50 -21.94 -8.70 38.99
CA PRO A 50 -22.43 -8.15 40.26
C PRO A 50 -22.16 -6.65 40.38
N TYR A 51 -23.12 -5.88 40.91
CA TYR A 51 -22.98 -4.44 41.11
C TYR A 51 -22.10 -4.11 42.34
N GLN A 52 -20.84 -3.72 42.08
CA GLN A 52 -19.79 -3.51 43.09
C GLN A 52 -19.13 -2.12 43.01
N PRO A 53 -19.87 -1.03 43.26
CA PRO A 53 -19.31 0.33 43.19
C PRO A 53 -18.26 0.53 44.29
N LYS A 54 -17.08 1.07 43.93
CA LYS A 54 -16.01 1.40 44.88
C LYS A 54 -16.04 2.89 45.21
N LEU A 55 -16.67 3.25 46.33
CA LEU A 55 -16.74 4.64 46.80
C LEU A 55 -15.49 5.05 47.57
N ALA A 56 -15.11 6.33 47.47
CA ALA A 56 -14.02 6.91 48.26
C ALA A 56 -14.32 6.83 49.77
N THR A 57 -15.58 7.05 50.15
CA THR A 57 -16.10 6.85 51.50
C THR A 57 -17.51 6.26 51.42
N TYR A 58 -17.77 5.20 52.19
CA TYR A 58 -19.11 4.63 52.33
C TYR A 58 -19.88 5.34 53.45
N PRO A 59 -21.22 5.42 53.39
CA PRO A 59 -22.04 5.99 54.45
C PRO A 59 -21.78 5.34 55.81
N LYS A 60 -21.75 6.17 56.86
CA LYS A 60 -21.66 5.70 58.25
C LYS A 60 -23.06 5.60 58.83
N ASN A 61 -23.42 4.41 59.28
CA ASN A 61 -24.67 4.18 59.99
C ASN A 61 -24.51 4.59 61.46
N SER A 62 -25.17 5.69 61.85
CA SER A 62 -25.15 6.28 63.19
C SER A 62 -25.83 5.44 64.27
N ASP A 63 -26.65 4.46 63.89
CA ASP A 63 -27.38 3.58 64.83
C ASP A 63 -26.47 2.46 65.39
N ILE A 64 -25.24 2.36 64.90
CA ILE A 64 -24.23 1.40 65.36
C ILE A 64 -23.31 2.08 66.37
N ALA A 65 -23.26 1.54 67.59
CA ALA A 65 -22.43 2.07 68.69
C ALA A 65 -20.98 2.38 68.28
N HIS A 66 -20.47 3.52 68.75
CA HIS A 66 -19.08 3.95 68.58
C HIS A 66 -18.10 2.82 68.98
N GLY A 67 -17.19 2.46 68.06
CA GLY A 67 -16.20 1.38 68.23
C GLY A 67 -16.49 0.09 67.46
N LYS A 68 -17.64 -0.03 66.78
CA LYS A 68 -17.96 -1.16 65.88
C LYS A 68 -17.92 -0.70 64.41
N GLN A 69 -17.64 -1.63 63.50
CA GLN A 69 -17.72 -1.37 62.05
C GLN A 69 -19.11 -0.82 61.70
N ASN A 70 -19.18 0.45 61.33
CA ASN A 70 -20.42 1.18 61.09
C ASN A 70 -20.59 1.62 59.63
N GLN A 71 -19.69 1.22 58.74
CA GLN A 71 -19.76 1.48 57.30
C GLN A 71 -19.39 0.23 56.51
N PHE A 72 -19.82 0.14 55.26
CA PHE A 72 -19.42 -0.93 54.34
C PHE A 72 -17.92 -0.90 54.04
N SER A 73 -17.32 -2.06 53.75
CA SER A 73 -15.92 -2.17 53.33
C SER A 73 -15.81 -2.81 51.95
N SER A 74 -15.23 -2.09 51.00
CA SER A 74 -14.97 -2.59 49.63
C SER A 74 -14.05 -3.81 49.58
N LEU A 75 -13.28 -4.07 50.64
CA LEU A 75 -12.44 -5.28 50.75
C LEU A 75 -13.29 -6.57 50.76
N TRP A 76 -14.55 -6.51 51.18
CA TRP A 76 -15.45 -7.66 51.18
C TRP A 76 -15.80 -8.15 49.77
N PHE A 77 -15.69 -7.32 48.73
CA PHE A 77 -15.87 -7.78 47.35
C PHE A 77 -14.79 -8.78 46.92
N LYS A 78 -13.55 -8.62 47.43
CA LYS A 78 -12.46 -9.57 47.14
C LYS A 78 -12.69 -10.92 47.81
N GLU A 79 -13.19 -10.91 49.04
CA GLU A 79 -13.47 -12.14 49.80
C GLU A 79 -14.76 -12.84 49.32
N PHE A 80 -15.76 -12.08 48.83
CA PHE A 80 -17.06 -12.59 48.41
C PHE A 80 -17.48 -12.02 47.04
N PRO A 81 -17.10 -12.68 45.93
CA PRO A 81 -17.29 -12.15 44.57
C PRO A 81 -18.76 -11.91 44.16
N HIS A 82 -19.73 -12.64 44.74
CA HIS A 82 -21.15 -12.45 44.44
C HIS A 82 -21.86 -11.44 45.37
N LEU A 83 -21.10 -10.67 46.15
CA LEU A 83 -21.62 -9.61 47.00
C LEU A 83 -21.91 -8.36 46.15
N GLU A 84 -23.08 -7.77 46.31
CA GLU A 84 -23.45 -6.49 45.69
C GLU A 84 -23.68 -5.42 46.77
N TYR A 85 -23.50 -4.15 46.42
CA TYR A 85 -23.78 -3.03 47.32
C TYR A 85 -24.60 -1.96 46.60
N SER A 86 -25.75 -1.58 47.17
CA SER A 86 -26.57 -0.49 46.67
C SER A 86 -26.19 0.82 47.36
N VAL A 87 -25.78 1.82 46.57
CA VAL A 87 -25.50 3.17 47.09
C VAL A 87 -26.79 3.83 47.57
N VAL A 88 -27.89 3.60 46.86
CA VAL A 88 -29.21 4.21 47.15
C VAL A 88 -29.80 3.72 48.47
N LYS A 89 -29.63 2.43 48.80
CA LYS A 89 -30.18 1.84 50.03
C LYS A 89 -29.18 1.72 51.19
N ASP A 90 -27.91 2.07 50.97
CA ASP A 90 -26.79 1.77 51.88
C ASP A 90 -26.87 0.35 52.45
N ALA A 91 -26.95 -0.66 51.58
CA ALA A 91 -27.17 -2.04 51.98
C ALA A 91 -26.54 -3.04 51.01
N ALA A 92 -26.10 -4.19 51.56
CA ALA A 92 -25.50 -5.26 50.78
C ALA A 92 -26.52 -6.34 50.38
N PHE A 93 -26.35 -6.88 49.18
CA PHE A 93 -27.20 -7.90 48.56
C PHE A 93 -26.33 -9.05 48.02
N CYS A 94 -26.94 -10.16 47.65
CA CYS A 94 -26.25 -11.26 46.99
C CYS A 94 -26.75 -11.40 45.55
N PHE A 95 -25.82 -11.27 44.59
CA PHE A 95 -26.09 -11.33 43.16
C PHE A 95 -26.84 -12.61 42.78
N ILE A 96 -26.30 -13.76 43.17
CA ILE A 96 -26.86 -15.08 42.82
C ILE A 96 -28.22 -15.30 43.45
N CYS A 97 -28.36 -15.01 44.74
CA CYS A 97 -29.64 -15.14 45.45
C CYS A 97 -30.70 -14.20 44.88
N SER A 98 -30.30 -13.04 44.34
CA SER A 98 -31.21 -12.10 43.69
C SER A 98 -31.72 -12.59 42.34
N LEU A 99 -30.86 -13.27 41.56
CA LEU A 99 -31.20 -13.85 40.26
C LEU A 99 -32.10 -15.09 40.39
N PHE A 100 -31.84 -15.92 41.42
CA PHE A 100 -32.57 -17.16 41.72
C PHE A 100 -33.18 -17.10 43.12
N PRO A 101 -34.23 -16.28 43.33
CA PRO A 101 -34.86 -16.13 44.64
C PRO A 101 -35.78 -17.30 44.99
N LYS A 102 -36.19 -18.13 44.02
CA LYS A 102 -37.07 -19.32 44.18
C LYS A 102 -36.53 -20.48 43.33
N GLY A 103 -36.73 -21.73 43.78
CA GLY A 103 -36.32 -22.94 43.07
C GLY A 103 -37.16 -24.16 43.47
N PRO A 104 -37.15 -25.26 42.70
CA PRO A 104 -37.89 -26.48 43.03
C PRO A 104 -37.42 -27.04 44.38
N ASN A 105 -38.35 -27.33 45.30
CA ASN A 105 -38.10 -27.72 46.70
C ASN A 105 -37.48 -26.63 47.62
N ARG A 106 -37.50 -25.34 47.23
CA ARG A 106 -37.03 -24.24 48.08
C ARG A 106 -38.09 -23.16 48.29
N ASN A 107 -38.47 -22.94 49.54
CA ASN A 107 -39.20 -21.74 49.95
C ASN A 107 -38.21 -20.60 50.27
N PHE A 108 -37.84 -19.87 49.21
CA PHE A 108 -37.18 -18.55 49.21
C PHE A 108 -35.70 -18.46 49.64
N ALA A 109 -34.91 -17.65 48.90
CA ALA A 109 -33.64 -17.11 49.42
C ALA A 109 -33.93 -16.16 50.59
N GLU A 110 -32.97 -16.00 51.49
CA GLU A 110 -33.08 -15.03 52.58
C GLU A 110 -33.45 -13.64 52.03
N ILE A 111 -34.67 -13.18 52.34
CA ILE A 111 -35.24 -11.91 51.84
C ILE A 111 -34.31 -10.72 52.15
N ALA A 112 -33.55 -10.83 53.24
CA ALA A 112 -32.51 -9.88 53.64
C ALA A 112 -31.45 -9.63 52.56
N TRP A 113 -31.03 -10.65 51.80
CA TRP A 113 -29.99 -10.53 50.77
C TRP A 113 -30.53 -10.32 49.36
N VAL A 114 -31.85 -10.28 49.18
CA VAL A 114 -32.52 -10.18 47.88
C VAL A 114 -33.33 -8.89 47.73
N LYS A 115 -34.15 -8.53 48.73
CA LYS A 115 -35.10 -7.42 48.62
C LYS A 115 -34.81 -6.28 49.59
N ASN A 116 -34.48 -6.61 50.84
CA ASN A 116 -34.35 -5.61 51.90
C ASN A 116 -32.93 -5.04 52.00
N GLY A 117 -31.92 -5.85 51.66
CA GLY A 117 -30.52 -5.51 51.84
C GLY A 117 -30.08 -5.67 53.30
N VAL A 118 -28.79 -5.91 53.52
CA VAL A 118 -28.20 -6.03 54.86
C VAL A 118 -27.20 -4.91 55.09
N ASN A 119 -27.45 -4.08 56.10
CA ASN A 119 -26.59 -2.95 56.49
C ASN A 119 -26.03 -3.06 57.93
N ALA A 120 -26.12 -4.26 58.52
CA ALA A 120 -25.58 -4.56 59.84
C ALA A 120 -24.06 -4.84 59.78
N TRP A 121 -23.27 -3.85 59.34
CA TRP A 121 -21.84 -3.94 59.03
C TRP A 121 -21.01 -4.57 60.15
N TYR A 122 -21.33 -4.24 61.41
CA TYR A 122 -20.67 -4.76 62.62
C TYR A 122 -20.81 -6.28 62.84
N LYS A 123 -21.67 -6.96 62.09
CA LYS A 123 -21.89 -8.41 62.12
C LYS A 123 -21.29 -9.13 60.89
N PHE A 124 -20.67 -8.43 59.94
CA PHE A 124 -20.22 -9.03 58.67
C PHE A 124 -18.96 -9.90 58.83
N LYS A 125 -18.01 -9.47 59.67
CA LYS A 125 -16.85 -10.29 60.07
C LYS A 125 -17.13 -11.09 61.35
N SER A 126 -16.50 -12.25 61.47
CA SER A 126 -16.58 -13.14 62.64
C SER A 126 -16.13 -12.42 63.92
N ARG A 127 -16.77 -12.72 65.04
CA ARG A 127 -16.39 -12.26 66.38
C ARG A 127 -15.75 -13.39 67.20
N GLY A 128 -14.82 -14.11 66.59
CA GLY A 128 -14.06 -15.21 67.21
C GLY A 128 -14.49 -16.61 66.76
N LYS A 129 -13.68 -17.62 67.11
CA LYS A 129 -13.73 -19.01 66.63
C LYS A 129 -15.09 -19.73 66.75
N LYS A 130 -16.04 -19.23 67.56
CA LYS A 130 -17.36 -19.85 67.81
C LYS A 130 -18.55 -19.19 67.08
N LYS A 131 -18.39 -18.02 66.44
CA LYS A 131 -19.46 -17.34 65.70
C LYS A 131 -18.96 -16.83 64.34
N SER A 132 -19.46 -17.43 63.28
CA SER A 132 -19.30 -16.97 61.90
C SER A 132 -19.89 -15.55 61.74
N GLY A 133 -19.29 -14.74 60.87
CA GLY A 133 -19.87 -13.45 60.48
C GLY A 133 -21.01 -13.64 59.49
N LYS A 134 -21.94 -12.68 59.38
CA LYS A 134 -23.11 -12.74 58.49
C LYS A 134 -22.77 -13.06 57.03
N LEU A 135 -21.63 -12.59 56.52
CA LEU A 135 -21.17 -12.94 55.17
C LEU A 135 -20.81 -14.42 55.08
N ALA A 136 -19.96 -14.91 55.99
CA ALA A 136 -19.60 -16.33 56.04
C ALA A 136 -20.82 -17.23 56.27
N GLU A 137 -21.77 -16.83 57.13
CA GLU A 137 -23.04 -17.54 57.36
C GLU A 137 -23.87 -17.62 56.09
N HIS A 138 -24.07 -16.50 55.39
CA HIS A 138 -24.86 -16.48 54.16
C HIS A 138 -24.21 -17.32 53.05
N PHE A 139 -22.93 -17.08 52.74
CA PHE A 139 -22.23 -17.76 51.64
C PHE A 139 -21.97 -19.25 51.91
N SER A 140 -21.99 -19.69 53.17
CA SER A 140 -21.95 -21.12 53.54
C SER A 140 -23.33 -21.74 53.72
N SER A 141 -24.39 -20.94 53.75
CA SER A 141 -25.77 -21.40 53.96
C SER A 141 -26.22 -22.34 52.85
N LEU A 142 -27.09 -23.28 53.21
CA LEU A 142 -27.72 -24.17 52.23
C LEU A 142 -28.51 -23.37 51.18
N SER A 143 -29.15 -22.26 51.58
CA SER A 143 -29.92 -21.41 50.68
C SER A 143 -29.07 -20.80 49.55
N HIS A 144 -27.88 -20.30 49.88
CA HIS A 144 -26.94 -19.74 48.91
C HIS A 144 -26.31 -20.83 48.04
N LYS A 145 -25.92 -21.98 48.64
CA LYS A 145 -25.39 -23.13 47.89
C LYS A 145 -26.40 -23.67 46.87
N LEU A 146 -27.68 -23.74 47.23
CA LEU A 146 -28.74 -24.14 46.30
C LEU A 146 -28.96 -23.09 45.20
N ALA A 147 -28.94 -21.79 45.52
CA ALA A 147 -29.02 -20.73 44.49
C ALA A 147 -27.78 -20.71 43.58
N LEU A 148 -26.60 -21.05 44.11
CA LEU A 148 -25.38 -21.27 43.35
C LEU A 148 -25.50 -22.46 42.41
N ILE A 149 -26.13 -23.55 42.86
CA ILE A 149 -26.44 -24.70 42.01
C ILE A 149 -27.46 -24.31 40.93
N ASP A 150 -28.51 -23.54 41.26
CA ASP A 150 -29.47 -23.02 40.29
C ASP A 150 -28.81 -22.06 39.29
N PHE A 151 -27.84 -21.26 39.75
CA PHE A 151 -27.05 -20.37 38.90
C PHE A 151 -26.07 -21.15 38.01
N SER A 152 -25.37 -22.16 38.54
CA SER A 152 -24.53 -23.03 37.74
C SER A 152 -25.36 -23.82 36.75
N ASN A 153 -26.54 -24.29 37.17
CA ASN A 153 -27.52 -24.95 36.33
C ASN A 153 -28.10 -23.98 35.31
N PHE A 154 -28.28 -22.69 35.62
CA PHE A 154 -28.73 -21.70 34.66
C PHE A 154 -27.64 -21.35 33.66
N LEU A 155 -26.38 -21.22 34.07
CA LEU A 155 -25.24 -21.09 33.16
C LEU A 155 -25.08 -22.34 32.30
N SER A 156 -25.37 -23.50 32.89
CA SER A 156 -25.39 -24.78 32.23
C SER A 156 -26.76 -25.19 31.73
N ASN A 157 -27.81 -24.35 31.64
CA ASN A 157 -29.14 -24.64 31.05
C ASN A 157 -29.62 -23.52 30.11
N THR A 158 -29.07 -22.30 30.24
CA THR A 158 -29.08 -21.29 29.16
C THR A 158 -28.16 -21.67 28.00
N ASN A 159 -27.40 -22.74 28.17
CA ASN A 159 -27.35 -23.91 27.30
C ASN A 159 -27.59 -25.14 28.19
N HIS A 160 -28.66 -25.94 28.07
CA HIS A 160 -28.83 -27.37 28.45
C HIS A 160 -30.18 -27.78 29.12
N ILE A 161 -30.39 -29.10 29.06
CA ILE A 161 -31.26 -30.06 29.79
C ILE A 161 -32.57 -30.51 29.11
N ASP A 162 -33.49 -29.66 28.65
CA ASP A 162 -34.66 -30.21 27.90
C ASP A 162 -34.32 -30.60 26.46
N CYS A 163 -33.31 -29.93 25.90
CA CYS A 163 -32.63 -30.36 24.68
C CYS A 163 -31.68 -31.56 24.94
N ILE A 164 -31.46 -32.01 26.18
CA ILE A 164 -30.61 -33.18 26.49
C ILE A 164 -31.39 -34.48 26.40
N LEU A 165 -32.69 -34.48 26.70
CA LEU A 165 -33.44 -35.72 26.84
C LEU A 165 -33.90 -36.34 25.50
N ASN A 166 -33.86 -35.57 24.41
CA ASN A 166 -34.12 -36.11 23.07
C ASN A 166 -32.86 -35.97 22.20
N LYS A 167 -31.95 -36.96 22.32
CA LYS A 167 -30.66 -37.03 21.61
C LYS A 167 -30.81 -36.75 20.11
N SER A 168 -31.90 -37.21 19.50
CA SER A 168 -32.23 -36.96 18.09
C SER A 168 -32.53 -35.49 17.80
N ASN A 169 -33.39 -34.83 18.60
CA ASN A 169 -33.73 -33.43 18.36
C ASN A 169 -32.55 -32.48 18.66
N ARG A 170 -31.70 -32.83 19.63
CA ARG A 170 -30.46 -32.11 19.94
C ARG A 170 -29.45 -32.14 18.81
N LEU A 171 -29.21 -33.34 18.27
CA LEU A 171 -28.35 -33.50 17.12
C LEU A 171 -28.96 -32.73 15.94
N ASN A 172 -30.28 -32.75 15.77
CA ASN A 172 -30.94 -32.02 14.68
C ASN A 172 -30.81 -30.50 14.82
N GLU A 173 -31.01 -29.91 15.99
CA GLU A 173 -30.88 -28.46 16.20
C GLU A 173 -29.42 -27.98 16.17
N ILE A 174 -28.50 -28.73 16.78
CA ILE A 174 -27.06 -28.43 16.69
C ILE A 174 -26.58 -28.57 15.25
N ASN A 175 -27.00 -29.62 14.55
CA ASN A 175 -26.70 -29.77 13.12
C ASN A 175 -27.36 -28.67 12.31
N PHE A 176 -28.58 -28.24 12.64
CA PHE A 176 -29.27 -27.16 11.93
C PHE A 176 -28.58 -25.81 12.12
N GLU A 177 -28.21 -25.43 13.34
CA GLU A 177 -27.42 -24.22 13.64
C GLU A 177 -26.01 -24.29 13.03
N TYR A 178 -25.35 -25.46 13.13
CA TYR A 178 -24.06 -25.69 12.50
C TYR A 178 -24.14 -25.59 10.98
N GLN A 179 -25.14 -26.22 10.36
CA GLN A 179 -25.41 -26.14 8.92
C GLN A 179 -25.76 -24.72 8.50
N LYS A 180 -26.55 -23.98 9.29
CA LYS A 180 -26.86 -22.58 9.03
C LYS A 180 -25.60 -21.72 9.04
N ARG A 181 -24.75 -21.82 10.07
CA ARG A 181 -23.46 -21.09 10.13
C ARG A 181 -22.50 -21.52 9.02
N PHE A 182 -22.49 -22.82 8.70
CA PHE A 182 -21.68 -23.37 7.62
C PHE A 182 -22.13 -22.82 6.25
N ASN A 183 -23.43 -22.87 5.95
CA ASN A 183 -24.03 -22.33 4.74
C ASN A 183 -23.82 -20.82 4.62
N GLN A 184 -23.94 -20.07 5.71
CA GLN A 184 -23.61 -18.63 5.72
C GLN A 184 -22.16 -18.39 5.30
N LYS A 185 -21.20 -19.13 5.86
CA LYS A 185 -19.79 -19.01 5.47
C LYS A 185 -19.56 -19.37 4.00
N VAL A 186 -20.20 -20.42 3.50
CA VAL A 186 -20.13 -20.81 2.10
C VAL A 186 -20.70 -19.70 1.19
N ILE A 187 -21.90 -19.19 1.49
CA ILE A 187 -22.52 -18.10 0.71
C ILE A 187 -21.65 -16.84 0.74
N THR A 188 -21.06 -16.48 1.88
CA THR A 188 -20.09 -15.37 1.95
C THR A 188 -18.93 -15.59 0.98
N MET A 189 -18.34 -16.78 0.98
CA MET A 189 -17.25 -17.11 0.05
C MET A 189 -17.70 -17.05 -1.43
N LEU A 190 -18.89 -17.56 -1.75
CA LEU A 190 -19.44 -17.48 -3.12
C LEU A 190 -19.73 -16.04 -3.55
N MET A 191 -20.22 -15.19 -2.64
CA MET A 191 -20.39 -13.75 -2.87
C MET A 191 -19.05 -13.03 -3.06
N ASP A 192 -18.00 -13.44 -2.35
CA ASP A 192 -16.65 -12.88 -2.54
C ASP A 192 -16.02 -13.28 -3.88
N ILE A 193 -16.26 -14.52 -4.35
CA ILE A 193 -15.89 -14.94 -5.72
C ILE A 193 -16.63 -14.06 -6.74
N THR A 194 -17.94 -13.89 -6.55
CA THR A 194 -18.81 -13.05 -7.39
C THR A 194 -18.26 -11.60 -7.44
N ARG A 195 -17.98 -11.01 -6.27
CA ARG A 195 -17.37 -9.68 -6.15
C ARG A 195 -16.01 -9.61 -6.83
N THR A 196 -15.21 -10.66 -6.74
CA THR A 196 -13.87 -10.70 -7.35
C THR A 196 -13.95 -10.77 -8.86
N LEU A 197 -14.76 -11.68 -9.42
CA LEU A 197 -15.00 -11.74 -10.86
C LEU A 197 -15.50 -10.39 -11.40
N ALA A 198 -16.44 -9.75 -10.69
CA ALA A 198 -16.96 -8.44 -11.06
C ALA A 198 -15.88 -7.34 -11.03
N ARG A 199 -15.07 -7.25 -9.96
CA ARG A 199 -13.96 -6.28 -9.86
C ARG A 199 -12.87 -6.49 -10.90
N GLN A 200 -12.67 -7.74 -11.32
CA GLN A 200 -11.64 -8.14 -12.28
C GLN A 200 -12.15 -8.15 -13.73
N GLY A 201 -13.44 -7.89 -13.97
CA GLY A 201 -14.03 -7.95 -15.31
C GLY A 201 -14.10 -9.37 -15.90
N LEU A 202 -13.94 -10.42 -15.09
CA LEU A 202 -13.87 -11.78 -15.60
C LEU A 202 -15.28 -12.33 -15.88
N ALA A 203 -15.46 -12.92 -17.06
CA ALA A 203 -16.71 -13.58 -17.43
C ALA A 203 -16.99 -14.73 -16.45
N TYR A 204 -18.20 -14.84 -15.89
CA TYR A 204 -18.52 -15.90 -14.94
C TYR A 204 -18.43 -17.28 -15.59
N ARG A 205 -18.89 -17.36 -16.85
CA ARG A 205 -19.06 -18.60 -17.62
C ARG A 205 -17.86 -18.97 -18.48
N GLY A 206 -16.91 -18.06 -18.70
CA GLY A 206 -15.79 -18.27 -19.65
C GLY A 206 -16.25 -18.26 -21.11
N GLU A 207 -15.40 -18.78 -22.01
CA GLU A 207 -15.66 -18.82 -23.47
C GLU A 207 -16.46 -20.07 -23.93
N GLY A 208 -16.91 -20.94 -23.01
CA GLY A 208 -17.61 -22.19 -23.34
C GLY A 208 -18.98 -22.33 -22.67
N GLU A 209 -19.87 -23.13 -23.27
CA GLU A 209 -21.21 -23.44 -22.75
C GLU A 209 -21.21 -24.44 -21.58
N ASN A 210 -20.05 -24.99 -21.22
CA ASN A 210 -19.93 -26.03 -20.19
C ASN A 210 -19.80 -25.42 -18.79
N GLU A 211 -20.81 -25.63 -17.94
CA GLU A 211 -20.85 -25.15 -16.55
C GLU A 211 -19.60 -25.51 -15.74
N GLU A 212 -19.02 -26.70 -15.96
CA GLU A 212 -17.84 -27.20 -15.24
C GLU A 212 -16.56 -26.37 -15.47
N ASN A 213 -16.42 -25.75 -16.64
CA ASN A 213 -15.25 -24.95 -17.00
C ASN A 213 -15.45 -23.44 -16.82
N SER A 214 -16.56 -23.03 -16.20
CA SER A 214 -16.82 -21.63 -15.91
C SER A 214 -15.79 -21.06 -14.93
N ASN A 215 -15.38 -19.80 -15.10
CA ASN A 215 -14.45 -19.14 -14.19
C ASN A 215 -14.97 -19.16 -12.75
N PHE A 216 -16.28 -19.00 -12.54
CA PHE A 216 -16.89 -19.12 -11.22
C PHE A 216 -16.65 -20.50 -10.60
N ASN A 217 -16.94 -21.59 -11.33
CA ASN A 217 -16.76 -22.94 -10.81
C ASN A 217 -15.29 -23.32 -10.66
N GLN A 218 -14.40 -22.89 -11.55
CA GLN A 218 -12.96 -23.11 -11.44
C GLN A 218 -12.37 -22.44 -10.20
N ILE A 219 -12.85 -21.24 -9.85
CA ILE A 219 -12.43 -20.56 -8.62
C ILE A 219 -12.97 -21.28 -7.38
N VAL A 220 -14.22 -21.76 -7.42
CA VAL A 220 -14.80 -22.58 -6.34
C VAL A 220 -13.97 -23.86 -6.13
N LEU A 221 -13.61 -24.56 -7.22
CA LEU A 221 -12.77 -25.76 -7.18
C LEU A 221 -11.35 -25.46 -6.70
N LEU A 222 -10.80 -24.30 -7.04
CA LEU A 222 -9.48 -23.90 -6.57
C LEU A 222 -9.52 -23.52 -5.09
N LEU A 223 -10.56 -22.83 -4.64
CA LEU A 223 -10.79 -22.51 -3.23
C LEU A 223 -11.00 -23.77 -2.38
N SER A 224 -11.64 -24.80 -2.92
CA SER A 224 -11.82 -26.06 -2.21
C SER A 224 -10.50 -26.79 -1.95
N ARG A 225 -9.44 -26.54 -2.73
CA ARG A 225 -8.11 -27.10 -2.46
C ARG A 225 -7.43 -26.48 -1.24
N HIS A 226 -7.82 -25.26 -0.87
CA HIS A 226 -7.17 -24.46 0.19
C HIS A 226 -8.08 -24.12 1.37
N SER A 227 -9.40 -24.23 1.22
CA SER A 227 -10.39 -24.00 2.28
C SER A 227 -11.09 -25.31 2.65
N PRO A 228 -10.89 -25.83 3.87
CA PRO A 228 -11.58 -27.02 4.36
C PRO A 228 -13.11 -26.87 4.34
N ILE A 229 -13.63 -25.66 4.49
CA ILE A 229 -15.07 -25.35 4.46
C ILE A 229 -15.62 -25.56 3.04
N MET A 230 -14.94 -25.01 2.03
CA MET A 230 -15.35 -25.14 0.63
C MET A 230 -15.18 -26.58 0.13
N LYS A 231 -14.10 -27.25 0.55
CA LYS A 231 -13.89 -28.68 0.29
C LYS A 231 -15.02 -29.53 0.83
N LYS A 232 -15.34 -29.37 2.12
CA LYS A 232 -16.42 -30.08 2.79
C LYS A 232 -17.77 -29.84 2.10
N TRP A 233 -18.07 -28.61 1.71
CA TRP A 233 -19.33 -28.28 1.02
C TRP A 233 -19.43 -28.94 -0.36
N LEU A 234 -18.34 -29.00 -1.13
CA LEU A 234 -18.29 -29.70 -2.42
C LEU A 234 -18.32 -31.22 -2.28
N ASP A 235 -17.67 -31.79 -1.25
CA ASP A 235 -17.64 -33.23 -0.99
C ASP A 235 -19.02 -33.73 -0.49
N GLU A 236 -19.68 -32.95 0.38
CA GLU A 236 -21.03 -33.25 0.89
C GLU A 236 -22.13 -33.04 -0.16
N LYS A 237 -21.82 -32.37 -1.28
CA LYS A 237 -22.70 -32.12 -2.44
C LYS A 237 -23.24 -33.41 -3.05
N MET A 238 -22.54 -34.54 -2.87
CA MET A 238 -22.98 -35.86 -3.37
C MET A 238 -24.07 -36.53 -2.52
N PHE A 239 -24.41 -36.00 -1.34
CA PHE A 239 -25.32 -36.65 -0.38
C PHE A 239 -26.60 -35.85 -0.04
N ILE A 240 -26.84 -34.68 -0.67
CA ILE A 240 -28.01 -33.85 -0.40
C ILE A 240 -29.18 -34.23 -1.32
N LYS A 241 -30.30 -34.64 -0.72
CA LYS A 241 -31.52 -35.16 -1.37
C LYS A 241 -32.24 -34.15 -2.31
N TYR A 242 -31.84 -32.88 -2.26
CA TYR A 242 -32.33 -31.79 -3.11
C TYR A 242 -31.12 -31.05 -3.67
N HIS A 243 -30.94 -31.05 -4.99
CA HIS A 243 -29.78 -30.54 -5.74
C HIS A 243 -29.56 -29.00 -5.67
N MET A 244 -29.77 -28.35 -4.52
CA MET A 244 -29.49 -26.92 -4.33
C MET A 244 -28.00 -26.69 -4.15
N THR A 245 -27.31 -26.40 -5.25
CA THR A 245 -25.85 -26.35 -5.29
C THR A 245 -25.27 -24.96 -5.35
N TYR A 246 -26.07 -23.89 -5.44
CA TYR A 246 -25.64 -22.48 -5.58
C TYR A 246 -24.58 -22.22 -6.69
N LEU A 247 -24.31 -23.21 -7.55
CA LEU A 247 -23.37 -23.14 -8.66
C LEU A 247 -24.07 -22.98 -10.00
N SER A 248 -25.39 -23.14 -10.05
CA SER A 248 -26.16 -22.97 -11.29
C SER A 248 -26.13 -21.51 -11.76
N HIS A 249 -26.41 -21.33 -13.04
CA HIS A 249 -26.50 -20.01 -13.64
C HIS A 249 -27.57 -19.12 -13.01
N GLU A 250 -28.67 -19.68 -12.50
CA GLU A 250 -29.71 -18.94 -11.78
C GLU A 250 -29.15 -18.33 -10.48
N SER A 251 -28.43 -19.13 -9.67
CA SER A 251 -27.83 -18.63 -8.43
C SER A 251 -26.72 -17.61 -8.70
N GLN A 252 -25.90 -17.84 -9.73
CA GLN A 252 -24.89 -16.85 -10.15
C GLN A 252 -25.54 -15.52 -10.53
N ASN A 253 -26.62 -15.55 -11.32
CA ASN A 253 -27.38 -14.36 -11.69
C ASN A 253 -28.03 -13.68 -10.47
N GLU A 254 -28.53 -14.44 -9.51
CA GLU A 254 -29.06 -13.93 -8.25
C GLU A 254 -27.97 -13.17 -7.47
N PHE A 255 -26.77 -13.75 -7.32
CA PHE A 255 -25.65 -13.09 -6.66
C PHE A 255 -25.24 -11.78 -7.34
N ILE A 256 -25.17 -11.79 -8.67
CA ILE A 256 -24.90 -10.59 -9.48
C ILE A 256 -25.98 -9.53 -9.22
N SER A 257 -27.26 -9.92 -9.22
CA SER A 257 -28.38 -9.00 -9.03
C SER A 257 -28.37 -8.35 -7.63
N LEU A 258 -28.03 -9.11 -6.59
CA LEU A 258 -27.95 -8.63 -5.21
C LEU A 258 -26.80 -7.63 -5.04
N LEU A 259 -25.61 -7.95 -5.56
CA LEU A 259 -24.46 -7.05 -5.54
C LEU A 259 -24.73 -5.77 -6.35
N ALA A 260 -25.35 -5.90 -7.51
CA ALA A 260 -25.73 -4.76 -8.34
C ALA A 260 -26.74 -3.86 -7.63
N CYS A 261 -27.74 -4.43 -6.95
CA CYS A 261 -28.75 -3.70 -6.19
C CYS A 261 -28.10 -2.89 -5.04
N GLU A 262 -27.26 -3.52 -4.21
CA GLU A 262 -26.58 -2.84 -3.11
C GLU A 262 -25.59 -1.76 -3.58
N THR A 263 -24.87 -2.03 -4.67
CA THR A 263 -23.97 -1.03 -5.28
C THR A 263 -24.77 0.17 -5.79
N LYS A 264 -25.88 -0.08 -6.48
CA LYS A 264 -26.76 0.97 -7.02
C LYS A 264 -27.38 1.81 -5.91
N LYS A 265 -27.85 1.21 -4.82
CA LYS A 265 -28.37 1.94 -3.64
C LYS A 265 -27.34 2.92 -3.07
N LYS A 266 -26.07 2.50 -2.95
CA LYS A 266 -24.99 3.38 -2.47
C LYS A 266 -24.73 4.55 -3.41
N VAL A 267 -24.68 4.29 -4.72
CA VAL A 267 -24.51 5.35 -5.72
C VAL A 267 -25.67 6.34 -5.65
N ILE A 268 -26.92 5.86 -5.63
CA ILE A 268 -28.10 6.72 -5.53
C ILE A 268 -28.05 7.57 -4.26
N ALA A 269 -27.70 6.99 -3.10
CA ALA A 269 -27.58 7.75 -1.85
C ALA A 269 -26.55 8.90 -1.96
N GLN A 270 -25.42 8.66 -2.62
CA GLN A 270 -24.40 9.70 -2.83
C GLN A 270 -24.87 10.80 -3.80
N VAL A 271 -25.57 10.43 -4.88
CA VAL A 271 -26.14 11.40 -5.85
C VAL A 271 -27.25 12.24 -5.21
N VAL A 272 -28.04 11.66 -4.31
CA VAL A 272 -29.06 12.40 -3.58
C VAL A 272 -28.42 13.39 -2.60
N ASP A 273 -27.37 12.96 -1.90
CA ASP A 273 -26.61 13.81 -0.97
C ASP A 273 -25.88 14.98 -1.67
N SER A 274 -25.39 14.77 -2.90
CA SER A 274 -24.73 15.83 -3.68
C SER A 274 -25.67 16.99 -4.06
N GLY A 275 -26.98 16.77 -4.03
CA GLY A 275 -28.01 17.78 -4.32
C GLY A 275 -28.16 18.13 -5.81
N MET A 276 -27.07 18.07 -6.59
CA MET A 276 -27.04 18.27 -8.04
C MET A 276 -26.18 17.20 -8.71
N TYR A 277 -26.51 16.87 -9.96
CA TYR A 277 -25.75 15.91 -10.77
C TYR A 277 -25.90 16.19 -12.26
N SER A 278 -24.98 15.66 -13.05
CA SER A 278 -25.05 15.68 -14.51
C SER A 278 -25.40 14.30 -15.05
N VAL A 279 -26.14 14.29 -16.16
CA VAL A 279 -26.49 13.06 -16.87
C VAL A 279 -25.64 12.93 -18.12
N MET A 280 -25.05 11.75 -18.28
CA MET A 280 -24.20 11.39 -19.41
C MET A 280 -24.78 10.15 -20.07
N ALA A 281 -24.86 10.10 -21.39
CA ALA A 281 -25.28 8.89 -22.08
C ALA A 281 -24.52 8.64 -23.37
N ASP A 282 -24.33 7.35 -23.69
CA ASP A 282 -23.64 6.89 -24.88
C ASP A 282 -24.35 5.67 -25.47
N THR A 283 -24.36 5.56 -26.80
CA THR A 283 -25.01 4.44 -27.51
C THR A 283 -23.97 3.62 -28.25
N THR A 284 -24.02 2.30 -28.11
CA THR A 284 -23.14 1.40 -28.88
C THR A 284 -23.87 0.10 -29.22
N PRO A 285 -23.71 -0.43 -30.44
CA PRO A 285 -24.24 -1.74 -30.81
C PRO A 285 -23.53 -2.86 -30.04
N ASP A 286 -24.29 -3.80 -29.49
CA ASP A 286 -23.76 -5.01 -28.86
C ASP A 286 -23.43 -6.10 -29.89
N VAL A 287 -22.92 -7.24 -29.41
CA VAL A 287 -22.56 -8.42 -30.24
C VAL A 287 -23.75 -9.03 -30.99
N SER A 288 -24.98 -8.73 -30.57
CA SER A 288 -26.21 -9.14 -31.26
C SER A 288 -26.74 -8.08 -32.23
N HIS A 289 -25.95 -7.02 -32.47
CA HIS A 289 -26.29 -5.87 -33.30
C HIS A 289 -27.50 -5.06 -32.78
N LYS A 290 -27.76 -5.11 -31.48
CA LYS A 290 -28.77 -4.28 -30.81
C LYS A 290 -28.09 -3.08 -30.16
N ASP A 291 -28.67 -1.89 -30.30
CA ASP A 291 -28.10 -0.70 -29.68
C ASP A 291 -28.39 -0.65 -28.19
N GLN A 292 -27.32 -0.52 -27.40
CA GLN A 292 -27.38 -0.38 -25.96
C GLN A 292 -27.07 1.08 -25.60
N LEU A 293 -27.95 1.70 -24.82
CA LEU A 293 -27.78 3.01 -24.21
C LEU A 293 -27.26 2.84 -22.79
N SER A 294 -26.05 3.33 -22.54
CA SER A 294 -25.51 3.48 -21.19
C SER A 294 -25.90 4.84 -20.63
N VAL A 295 -26.40 4.85 -19.40
CA VAL A 295 -26.76 6.08 -18.66
C VAL A 295 -25.87 6.17 -17.44
N CYS A 296 -25.06 7.22 -17.39
CA CYS A 296 -24.12 7.53 -16.33
C CYS A 296 -24.50 8.86 -15.66
N VAL A 297 -24.08 9.01 -14.40
CA VAL A 297 -24.18 10.28 -13.67
C VAL A 297 -22.82 10.74 -13.18
N ARG A 298 -22.61 12.06 -13.19
CA ARG A 298 -21.44 12.72 -12.63
C ARG A 298 -21.88 13.67 -11.52
N TYR A 299 -21.24 13.57 -10.36
CA TYR A 299 -21.57 14.37 -9.17
C TYR A 299 -20.32 14.55 -8.30
N VAL A 300 -20.40 15.49 -7.36
CA VAL A 300 -19.39 15.70 -6.32
C VAL A 300 -19.93 15.15 -5.01
N ASP A 301 -19.24 14.19 -4.41
CA ASP A 301 -19.73 13.51 -3.22
C ASP A 301 -19.60 14.36 -1.93
N SER A 302 -19.97 13.77 -0.79
CA SER A 302 -19.87 14.42 0.53
C SER A 302 -18.44 14.76 0.93
N LEU A 303 -17.46 13.99 0.43
CA LEU A 303 -16.03 14.16 0.71
C LEU A 303 -15.40 15.22 -0.20
N GLY A 304 -16.13 15.69 -1.22
CA GLY A 304 -15.64 16.63 -2.21
C GLY A 304 -14.96 15.94 -3.40
N GLU A 305 -15.16 14.65 -3.60
CA GLU A 305 -14.53 13.91 -4.70
C GLU A 305 -15.45 13.85 -5.93
N ILE A 306 -14.86 14.00 -7.11
CA ILE A 306 -15.58 13.91 -8.39
C ILE A 306 -15.84 12.45 -8.69
N SER A 307 -17.11 12.08 -8.83
CA SER A 307 -17.52 10.71 -9.09
C SER A 307 -18.36 10.59 -10.35
N GLU A 308 -17.92 9.74 -11.28
CA GLU A 308 -18.72 9.25 -12.40
C GLU A 308 -19.18 7.82 -12.10
N ARG A 309 -20.48 7.54 -12.26
CA ARG A 309 -21.07 6.23 -11.96
C ARG A 309 -22.09 5.82 -13.02
N LEU A 310 -21.97 4.59 -13.51
CA LEU A 310 -22.97 3.95 -14.38
C LEU A 310 -24.22 3.62 -13.57
N LEU A 311 -25.39 4.05 -14.05
CA LEU A 311 -26.68 3.72 -13.42
C LEU A 311 -27.32 2.49 -14.06
N GLU A 312 -27.39 2.46 -15.39
CA GLU A 312 -28.06 1.40 -16.13
C GLU A 312 -27.57 1.35 -17.59
N VAL A 313 -27.55 0.14 -18.15
CA VAL A 313 -27.41 -0.11 -19.58
C VAL A 313 -28.73 -0.70 -20.06
N CYS A 314 -29.33 -0.14 -21.09
CA CYS A 314 -30.64 -0.55 -21.57
C CYS A 314 -30.74 -0.50 -23.10
N GLU A 315 -31.58 -1.37 -23.67
CA GLU A 315 -31.78 -1.43 -25.12
C GLU A 315 -32.47 -0.16 -25.63
N ALA A 316 -31.89 0.45 -26.67
CA ALA A 316 -32.33 1.68 -27.32
C ALA A 316 -33.10 1.35 -28.62
N ASN A 317 -34.36 0.94 -28.46
CA ASN A 317 -35.21 0.55 -29.60
C ASN A 317 -35.55 1.74 -30.52
N ASP A 318 -35.67 2.95 -29.95
CA ASP A 318 -35.93 4.19 -30.68
C ASP A 318 -34.69 5.10 -30.64
N LYS A 319 -34.07 5.30 -31.81
CA LYS A 319 -32.87 6.13 -31.99
C LYS A 319 -33.16 7.61 -32.20
N THR A 320 -34.43 8.02 -32.16
CA THR A 320 -34.78 9.44 -32.23
C THR A 320 -34.37 10.15 -30.95
N GLY A 321 -34.15 11.47 -31.03
CA GLY A 321 -33.82 12.26 -29.85
C GLY A 321 -34.91 12.23 -28.77
N LEU A 322 -36.17 11.98 -29.16
CA LEU A 322 -37.27 11.80 -28.21
C LEU A 322 -37.17 10.46 -27.48
N GLY A 323 -37.02 9.35 -28.22
CA GLY A 323 -36.94 8.01 -27.63
C GLY A 323 -35.77 7.87 -26.65
N ILE A 324 -34.61 8.44 -26.98
CA ILE A 324 -33.46 8.43 -26.08
C ILE A 324 -33.72 9.30 -24.83
N ALA A 325 -34.32 10.48 -24.98
CA ALA A 325 -34.63 11.36 -23.85
C ALA A 325 -35.65 10.74 -22.88
N GLU A 326 -36.68 10.08 -23.40
CA GLU A 326 -37.66 9.33 -22.61
C GLU A 326 -36.99 8.19 -21.86
N LYS A 327 -36.10 7.45 -22.52
CA LYS A 327 -35.36 6.35 -21.89
C LYS A 327 -34.47 6.82 -20.74
N ILE A 328 -33.77 7.95 -20.92
CA ILE A 328 -32.97 8.57 -19.87
C ILE A 328 -33.86 8.96 -18.67
N ASN A 329 -34.99 9.62 -18.93
CA ASN A 329 -35.95 10.02 -17.91
C ASN A 329 -36.50 8.80 -17.13
N ASP A 330 -36.80 7.72 -17.82
CA ASP A 330 -37.29 6.48 -17.21
C ASP A 330 -36.24 5.84 -16.30
N VAL A 331 -34.97 5.80 -16.74
CA VAL A 331 -33.86 5.31 -15.91
C VAL A 331 -33.70 6.16 -14.65
N LEU A 332 -33.79 7.49 -14.74
CA LEU A 332 -33.67 8.36 -13.57
C LEU A 332 -34.83 8.17 -12.60
N LYS A 333 -36.08 8.13 -13.10
CA LYS A 333 -37.29 7.90 -12.29
C LYS A 333 -37.27 6.53 -11.62
N LYS A 334 -36.91 5.48 -12.35
CA LYS A 334 -36.78 4.11 -11.84
C LYS A 334 -35.81 4.03 -10.65
N ASN A 335 -34.77 4.86 -10.65
CA ASN A 335 -33.77 4.90 -9.60
C ASN A 335 -34.04 5.97 -8.52
N GLY A 336 -35.22 6.60 -8.53
CA GLY A 336 -35.62 7.58 -7.52
C GLY A 336 -34.85 8.90 -7.56
N LEU A 337 -34.16 9.20 -8.67
CA LEU A 337 -33.43 10.45 -8.84
C LEU A 337 -34.36 11.56 -9.36
N SER A 338 -34.33 12.70 -8.69
CA SER A 338 -35.11 13.87 -9.11
C SER A 338 -34.53 14.45 -10.40
N VAL A 339 -35.36 14.55 -11.44
CA VAL A 339 -34.98 15.21 -12.70
C VAL A 339 -34.81 16.73 -12.55
N GLN A 340 -35.33 17.32 -11.47
CA GLN A 340 -35.16 18.76 -11.17
C GLN A 340 -33.77 19.11 -10.62
N ASN A 341 -32.94 18.10 -10.34
CA ASN A 341 -31.57 18.27 -9.82
C ASN A 341 -30.51 18.08 -10.92
N ILE A 342 -30.92 17.94 -12.19
CA ILE A 342 -30.00 17.79 -13.32
C ILE A 342 -29.38 19.17 -13.61
N ALA A 343 -28.07 19.30 -13.38
CA ALA A 343 -27.32 20.52 -13.65
C ALA A 343 -26.84 20.59 -15.10
N PHE A 344 -26.38 19.47 -15.67
CA PHE A 344 -25.90 19.41 -17.04
C PHE A 344 -26.31 18.10 -17.71
N GLN A 345 -26.39 18.12 -19.04
CA GLN A 345 -26.55 16.94 -19.89
C GLN A 345 -25.40 16.85 -20.89
N SER A 346 -24.87 15.65 -21.11
CA SER A 346 -23.76 15.42 -22.04
C SER A 346 -23.93 14.14 -22.83
N TYR A 347 -23.80 14.27 -24.16
CA TYR A 347 -23.98 13.21 -25.15
C TYR A 347 -22.94 13.33 -26.27
N ASP A 348 -22.86 12.33 -27.14
CA ASP A 348 -22.09 12.42 -28.37
C ASP A 348 -22.60 13.57 -29.26
N PHE A 349 -21.82 13.91 -30.30
CA PHE A 349 -22.20 15.00 -31.19
C PHE A 349 -23.10 14.54 -32.34
N ALA A 350 -23.62 13.31 -32.31
CA ALA A 350 -24.51 12.81 -33.36
C ALA A 350 -25.78 13.66 -33.43
N SER A 351 -26.35 13.81 -34.63
CA SER A 351 -27.51 14.70 -34.85
C SER A 351 -28.75 14.32 -34.03
N SER A 352 -28.94 13.02 -33.74
CA SER A 352 -30.00 12.51 -32.87
C SER A 352 -29.83 12.92 -31.41
N MET A 353 -28.60 13.16 -30.95
CA MET A 353 -28.28 13.54 -29.57
C MET A 353 -28.12 15.06 -29.41
N SER A 354 -27.31 15.66 -30.28
CA SER A 354 -26.88 17.06 -30.24
C SER A 354 -27.77 18.02 -31.05
N GLY A 355 -28.81 17.53 -31.72
CA GLY A 355 -29.71 18.36 -32.52
C GLY A 355 -30.42 19.45 -31.69
N LYS A 356 -30.37 20.71 -32.16
CA LYS A 356 -30.94 21.87 -31.44
C LYS A 356 -32.48 21.87 -31.33
N LEU A 357 -33.16 21.19 -32.27
CA LEU A 357 -34.63 21.15 -32.37
C LEU A 357 -35.19 19.77 -32.01
N ASN A 358 -34.62 18.72 -32.60
CA ASN A 358 -35.12 17.34 -32.47
C ASN A 358 -34.11 16.38 -31.80
N GLY A 359 -33.00 16.90 -31.28
CA GLY A 359 -32.02 16.07 -30.58
C GLY A 359 -32.42 15.79 -29.14
N THR A 360 -31.83 14.75 -28.55
CA THR A 360 -31.98 14.37 -27.14
C THR A 360 -31.79 15.56 -26.22
N GLN A 361 -30.82 16.45 -26.50
CA GLN A 361 -30.57 17.63 -25.68
C GLN A 361 -31.80 18.53 -25.50
N ARG A 362 -32.57 18.72 -26.58
CA ARG A 362 -33.74 19.59 -26.56
C ARG A 362 -34.93 18.87 -25.93
N LYS A 363 -35.13 17.61 -26.30
CA LYS A 363 -36.25 16.79 -25.82
C LYS A 363 -36.16 16.52 -24.31
N LEU A 364 -34.98 16.27 -23.77
CA LEU A 364 -34.83 16.07 -22.33
C LEU A 364 -35.17 17.36 -21.54
N SER A 365 -34.74 18.52 -22.01
CA SER A 365 -35.12 19.80 -21.40
C SER A 365 -36.63 20.04 -21.44
N ASP A 366 -37.29 19.72 -22.57
CA ASP A 366 -38.74 19.84 -22.71
C ASP A 366 -39.49 18.88 -21.75
N ILE A 367 -39.00 17.64 -21.57
CA ILE A 367 -39.57 16.62 -20.67
C ILE A 367 -39.44 17.03 -19.19
N VAL A 368 -38.29 17.59 -18.81
CA VAL A 368 -37.97 17.93 -17.42
C VAL A 368 -38.60 19.27 -17.00
N GLY A 369 -38.98 20.11 -17.97
CA GLY A 369 -39.69 21.37 -17.72
C GLY A 369 -38.79 22.56 -17.39
N HIS A 370 -37.48 22.42 -17.55
CA HIS A 370 -36.51 23.52 -17.49
C HIS A 370 -35.37 23.29 -18.50
N LYS A 371 -34.67 24.36 -18.88
CA LYS A 371 -33.57 24.28 -19.84
C LYS A 371 -32.33 23.70 -19.16
N ILE A 372 -31.91 22.51 -19.58
CA ILE A 372 -30.69 21.86 -19.08
C ILE A 372 -29.53 22.21 -20.03
N PRO A 373 -28.46 22.86 -19.56
CA PRO A 373 -27.27 23.13 -20.37
C PRO A 373 -26.66 21.84 -20.97
N PHE A 374 -26.47 21.84 -22.29
CA PHE A 374 -25.87 20.73 -23.01
C PHE A 374 -24.38 20.94 -23.23
N ILE A 375 -23.58 19.97 -22.77
CA ILE A 375 -22.14 19.93 -22.99
C ILE A 375 -21.83 18.78 -23.93
N PRO A 376 -21.49 19.04 -25.21
CA PRO A 376 -21.17 17.96 -26.13
C PRO A 376 -19.85 17.30 -25.75
N CYS A 377 -19.72 16.00 -26.03
CA CYS A 377 -18.47 15.27 -25.82
C CYS A 377 -17.32 15.88 -26.62
N GLN A 378 -16.35 16.50 -25.92
CA GLN A 378 -15.24 17.19 -26.59
C GLN A 378 -14.27 16.22 -27.27
N ALA A 379 -14.05 15.05 -26.69
CA ALA A 379 -13.23 13.99 -27.29
C ALA A 379 -13.82 13.49 -28.62
N HIS A 380 -15.13 13.20 -28.65
CA HIS A 380 -15.81 12.82 -29.88
C HIS A 380 -15.78 13.94 -30.93
N ARG A 381 -16.03 15.19 -30.53
CA ARG A 381 -15.94 16.33 -31.46
C ARG A 381 -14.57 16.52 -32.07
N LEU A 382 -13.51 16.35 -31.27
CA LEU A 382 -12.14 16.39 -31.76
C LEU A 382 -11.90 15.25 -32.75
N ASN A 383 -12.36 14.03 -32.45
CA ASN A 383 -12.25 12.89 -33.36
C ASN A 383 -12.95 13.14 -34.70
N THR A 384 -14.20 13.65 -34.68
CA THR A 384 -14.95 14.00 -35.90
C THR A 384 -14.25 15.11 -36.69
N PHE A 385 -13.70 16.12 -36.00
CA PHE A 385 -12.94 17.19 -36.64
C PHE A 385 -11.68 16.65 -37.34
N LEU A 386 -10.90 15.80 -36.68
CA LEU A 386 -9.70 15.18 -37.25
C LEU A 386 -10.05 14.28 -38.43
N GLU A 387 -11.18 13.58 -38.35
CA GLU A 387 -11.71 12.78 -39.45
C GLU A 387 -11.94 13.60 -40.71
N HIS A 388 -12.79 14.63 -40.61
CA HIS A 388 -13.08 15.48 -41.75
C HIS A 388 -11.82 16.20 -42.26
N SER A 389 -10.93 16.64 -41.36
CA SER A 389 -9.70 17.35 -41.73
C SER A 389 -8.72 16.45 -42.49
N CYS A 390 -8.55 15.19 -42.09
CA CYS A 390 -7.65 14.26 -42.77
C CYS A 390 -8.20 13.83 -44.12
N PHE A 391 -9.51 13.60 -44.22
CA PHE A 391 -10.16 13.23 -45.49
C PHE A 391 -10.38 14.41 -46.45
N ALA A 392 -10.24 15.65 -45.98
CA ALA A 392 -10.19 16.82 -46.86
C ALA A 392 -8.92 16.85 -47.73
N SER A 393 -7.83 16.19 -47.31
CA SER A 393 -6.61 16.04 -48.11
C SER A 393 -6.56 14.66 -48.75
N VAL A 394 -6.57 14.61 -50.08
CA VAL A 394 -6.46 13.35 -50.84
C VAL A 394 -5.19 12.59 -50.47
N ILE A 395 -4.09 13.31 -50.24
CA ILE A 395 -2.77 12.73 -49.93
C ILE A 395 -2.77 12.08 -48.53
N ILE A 396 -3.37 12.74 -47.53
CA ILE A 396 -3.50 12.19 -46.17
C ILE A 396 -4.55 11.07 -46.13
N GLY A 397 -5.62 11.17 -46.92
CA GLY A 397 -6.57 10.09 -47.14
C GLY A 397 -5.90 8.83 -47.69
N ASP A 398 -5.01 8.98 -48.69
CA ASP A 398 -4.25 7.85 -49.26
C ASP A 398 -3.28 7.22 -48.26
N LEU A 399 -2.63 8.02 -47.40
CA LEU A 399 -1.84 7.50 -46.26
C LEU A 399 -2.68 6.56 -45.38
N PHE A 400 -3.84 7.00 -44.90
CA PHE A 400 -4.68 6.17 -44.04
C PHE A 400 -5.25 4.95 -44.76
N SER A 401 -5.64 5.09 -46.03
CA SER A 401 -6.04 3.94 -46.85
C SER A 401 -4.91 2.93 -46.99
N CYS A 402 -3.66 3.37 -47.11
CA CYS A 402 -2.49 2.49 -47.21
C CYS A 402 -2.19 1.79 -45.87
N LEU A 403 -2.33 2.50 -44.74
CA LEU A 403 -2.21 1.89 -43.39
C LEU A 403 -3.29 0.83 -43.15
N GLU A 404 -4.53 1.06 -43.58
CA GLU A 404 -5.61 0.06 -43.51
C GLU A 404 -5.30 -1.16 -44.40
N GLN A 405 -4.84 -0.92 -45.63
CA GLN A 405 -4.46 -1.98 -46.56
C GLN A 405 -3.32 -2.85 -46.00
N LEU A 406 -2.34 -2.25 -45.31
CA LEU A 406 -1.28 -2.97 -44.61
C LEU A 406 -1.84 -3.88 -43.52
N TYR A 407 -2.70 -3.35 -42.65
CA TYR A 407 -3.33 -4.13 -41.59
C TYR A 407 -4.16 -5.29 -42.17
N VAL A 408 -5.04 -5.01 -43.14
CA VAL A 408 -5.88 -6.03 -43.79
C VAL A 408 -5.03 -7.08 -44.52
N PHE A 409 -3.93 -6.67 -45.15
CA PHE A 409 -3.02 -7.58 -45.82
C PHE A 409 -2.39 -8.57 -44.82
N PHE A 410 -1.84 -8.11 -43.70
CA PHE A 410 -1.22 -9.04 -42.75
C PHE A 410 -2.24 -9.82 -41.92
N SER A 411 -3.33 -9.20 -41.46
CA SER A 411 -4.36 -9.84 -40.64
C SER A 411 -5.25 -10.82 -41.42
N GLY A 412 -5.43 -10.61 -42.73
CA GLY A 412 -6.27 -11.47 -43.57
C GLY A 412 -5.66 -12.84 -43.90
N SER A 413 -4.51 -13.22 -43.34
CA SER A 413 -3.97 -14.59 -43.44
C SER A 413 -3.05 -14.89 -42.27
N THR A 414 -3.31 -16.00 -41.59
CA THR A 414 -2.48 -16.51 -40.49
C THR A 414 -1.03 -16.75 -40.92
N LYS A 415 -0.79 -17.18 -42.17
CA LYS A 415 0.56 -17.36 -42.74
C LYS A 415 1.30 -16.03 -42.92
N ARG A 416 0.62 -14.99 -43.42
CA ARG A 416 1.21 -13.65 -43.60
C ARG A 416 1.51 -12.99 -42.26
N HIS A 417 0.59 -13.12 -41.32
CA HIS A 417 0.74 -12.60 -39.96
C HIS A 417 1.93 -13.24 -39.24
N ALA A 418 2.04 -14.58 -39.27
CA ALA A 418 3.14 -15.30 -38.64
C ALA A 418 4.51 -14.89 -39.20
N TYR A 419 4.62 -14.75 -40.53
CA TYR A 419 5.87 -14.33 -41.17
C TYR A 419 6.27 -12.89 -40.79
N LEU A 420 5.30 -11.97 -40.68
CA LEU A 420 5.54 -10.64 -40.14
C LEU A 420 6.01 -10.70 -38.68
N GLU A 421 5.36 -11.49 -37.81
CA GLU A 421 5.77 -11.61 -36.40
C GLU A 421 7.18 -12.18 -36.25
N THR A 422 7.58 -13.16 -37.09
CA THR A 422 8.96 -13.70 -37.09
C THR A 422 9.98 -12.61 -37.40
N ASN A 423 9.73 -11.78 -38.41
CA ASN A 423 10.63 -10.69 -38.78
C ASN A 423 10.62 -9.55 -37.74
N LEU A 424 9.51 -9.31 -37.07
CA LEU A 424 9.40 -8.28 -36.02
C LEU A 424 10.09 -8.68 -34.71
N PHE A 425 10.41 -9.96 -34.48
CA PHE A 425 11.02 -10.45 -33.23
C PHE A 425 12.41 -9.85 -32.96
N GLU A 426 13.14 -9.44 -33.98
CA GLU A 426 14.48 -8.83 -33.86
C GLU A 426 14.45 -7.36 -33.41
N ILE A 427 13.27 -6.72 -33.38
CA ILE A 427 13.11 -5.32 -32.97
C ILE A 427 12.64 -5.25 -31.51
N GLU A 428 13.46 -4.64 -30.66
CA GLU A 428 13.08 -4.33 -29.28
C GLU A 428 11.93 -3.30 -29.27
N ASN A 429 10.78 -3.66 -28.68
CA ASN A 429 9.53 -2.88 -28.65
C ASN A 429 8.73 -2.78 -29.96
N ALA A 430 8.81 -3.78 -30.86
CA ALA A 430 7.92 -3.86 -32.01
C ALA A 430 6.44 -3.82 -31.60
N LEU A 431 5.65 -2.93 -32.22
CA LEU A 431 4.21 -2.82 -31.98
C LEU A 431 3.43 -3.57 -33.06
N LYS A 432 2.34 -4.22 -32.66
CA LYS A 432 1.45 -4.90 -33.61
C LYS A 432 0.73 -3.88 -34.49
N LEU A 433 0.55 -4.19 -35.77
CA LEU A 433 -0.29 -3.40 -36.67
C LEU A 433 -1.72 -3.36 -36.13
N VAL A 434 -2.28 -2.16 -36.05
CA VAL A 434 -3.60 -1.90 -35.45
C VAL A 434 -4.62 -1.61 -36.54
N ASN A 435 -5.83 -2.15 -36.40
CA ASN A 435 -6.96 -1.81 -37.25
C ASN A 435 -7.31 -0.32 -37.07
N LEU A 436 -7.56 0.40 -38.17
CA LEU A 436 -8.08 1.75 -38.07
C LEU A 436 -9.55 1.69 -37.60
N SER A 437 -9.79 2.02 -36.33
CA SER A 437 -11.16 2.16 -35.85
C SER A 437 -11.87 3.27 -36.63
N LYS A 438 -13.11 2.99 -37.07
CA LYS A 438 -13.99 3.97 -37.71
C LYS A 438 -14.50 5.02 -36.71
N THR A 439 -14.61 4.67 -35.43
CA THR A 439 -15.17 5.53 -34.38
C THR A 439 -14.13 6.15 -33.45
N ARG A 440 -12.88 5.65 -33.45
CA ARG A 440 -11.83 6.07 -32.49
C ARG A 440 -10.56 6.50 -33.20
N TRP A 441 -10.32 7.81 -33.20
CA TRP A 441 -9.20 8.39 -33.90
C TRP A 441 -7.84 8.10 -33.25
N THR A 442 -7.82 7.82 -31.94
CA THR A 442 -6.64 7.38 -31.19
C THR A 442 -5.99 6.11 -31.77
N ALA A 443 -6.78 5.19 -32.33
CA ALA A 443 -6.28 3.99 -33.01
C ALA A 443 -5.45 4.31 -34.26
N ARG A 444 -5.71 5.45 -34.92
CA ARG A 444 -4.94 5.89 -36.10
C ARG A 444 -3.55 6.39 -35.71
N ALA A 445 -3.42 7.02 -34.54
CA ALA A 445 -2.12 7.39 -33.98
C ALA A 445 -1.26 6.17 -33.64
N GLU A 446 -1.87 5.13 -33.05
CA GLU A 446 -1.19 3.85 -32.78
C GLU A 446 -0.80 3.11 -34.07
N SER A 447 -1.64 3.14 -35.09
CA SER A 447 -1.31 2.57 -36.41
C SER A 447 -0.11 3.27 -37.06
N ILE A 448 -0.06 4.61 -37.03
CA ILE A 448 1.11 5.38 -37.50
C ILE A 448 2.35 5.03 -36.69
N LYS A 449 2.23 4.89 -35.36
CA LYS A 449 3.33 4.52 -34.49
C LYS A 449 3.88 3.13 -34.82
N ALA A 450 3.02 2.14 -34.96
CA ALA A 450 3.41 0.77 -35.27
C ALA A 450 4.14 0.69 -36.61
N VAL A 451 3.61 1.36 -37.64
CA VAL A 451 4.27 1.40 -38.95
C VAL A 451 5.56 2.21 -38.92
N TRP A 452 5.65 3.29 -38.14
CA TRP A 452 6.88 4.09 -38.03
C TRP A 452 8.02 3.33 -37.33
N ILE A 453 7.73 2.66 -36.20
CA ILE A 453 8.74 1.93 -35.41
C ILE A 453 9.25 0.72 -36.20
N SER A 454 8.35 0.01 -36.88
CA SER A 454 8.67 -1.21 -37.61
C SER A 454 8.84 -0.99 -39.12
N TYR A 455 9.08 0.26 -39.54
CA TYR A 455 9.01 0.68 -40.95
C TYR A 455 9.92 -0.14 -41.86
N GLU A 456 11.21 -0.23 -41.50
CA GLU A 456 12.23 -0.96 -42.26
C GLU A 456 11.88 -2.45 -42.38
N GLN A 457 11.43 -3.03 -41.28
CA GLN A 457 11.14 -4.47 -41.26
C GLN A 457 9.83 -4.84 -41.95
N ILE A 458 8.84 -3.94 -41.94
CA ILE A 458 7.64 -4.10 -42.76
C ILE A 458 8.02 -4.08 -44.25
N ILE A 459 8.94 -3.21 -44.67
CA ILE A 459 9.43 -3.16 -46.05
C ILE A 459 10.17 -4.46 -46.40
N ASN A 460 11.12 -4.89 -45.58
CA ASN A 460 11.88 -6.14 -45.79
C ASN A 460 10.93 -7.33 -45.90
N THR A 461 9.96 -7.42 -44.99
CA THR A 461 8.94 -8.48 -44.98
C THR A 461 8.10 -8.48 -46.26
N LEU A 462 7.64 -7.31 -46.71
CA LEU A 462 6.89 -7.21 -47.96
C LEU A 462 7.75 -7.57 -49.17
N GLN A 463 9.03 -7.17 -49.20
CA GLN A 463 9.97 -7.50 -50.28
C GLN A 463 10.29 -9.00 -50.30
N ASP A 464 10.54 -9.63 -49.16
CA ASP A 464 10.79 -11.07 -49.07
C ASP A 464 9.59 -11.88 -49.57
N MET A 465 8.37 -11.47 -49.20
CA MET A 465 7.13 -12.11 -49.66
C MET A 465 6.93 -12.04 -51.18
N THR A 466 7.58 -11.11 -51.88
CA THR A 466 7.54 -11.07 -53.36
C THR A 466 8.39 -12.16 -54.01
N ASN A 467 9.42 -12.66 -53.32
CA ASN A 467 10.40 -13.60 -53.85
C ASN A 467 10.22 -15.05 -53.34
N LEU A 468 9.31 -15.25 -52.37
CA LEU A 468 9.02 -16.57 -51.79
C LEU A 468 8.17 -17.45 -52.72
N LYS A 469 8.70 -18.61 -53.11
CA LYS A 469 7.99 -19.63 -53.92
C LYS A 469 6.75 -20.24 -53.22
N SER A 470 6.66 -20.10 -51.90
CA SER A 470 5.56 -20.65 -51.07
C SER A 470 4.31 -19.77 -51.04
N MET A 471 4.38 -18.55 -51.59
CA MET A 471 3.28 -17.57 -51.58
C MET A 471 2.53 -17.58 -52.92
N ASP A 472 1.22 -17.39 -52.88
CA ASP A 472 0.41 -17.36 -54.10
C ASP A 472 0.66 -16.07 -54.90
N LYS A 473 0.49 -16.15 -56.23
CA LYS A 473 0.72 -15.01 -57.14
C LYS A 473 -0.05 -13.75 -56.76
N LYS A 474 -1.25 -13.87 -56.18
CA LYS A 474 -2.07 -12.73 -55.78
C LYS A 474 -1.45 -12.04 -54.56
N THR A 475 -0.99 -12.81 -53.58
CA THR A 475 -0.25 -12.30 -52.42
C THR A 475 1.06 -11.61 -52.82
N CYS A 476 1.87 -12.20 -53.71
CA CYS A 476 3.12 -11.57 -54.16
C CYS A 476 2.87 -10.25 -54.89
N THR A 477 1.82 -10.18 -55.73
CA THR A 477 1.46 -8.96 -56.46
C THR A 477 0.98 -7.86 -55.50
N LEU A 478 0.18 -8.21 -54.50
CA LEU A 478 -0.31 -7.28 -53.48
C LEU A 478 0.83 -6.79 -52.57
N ALA A 479 1.75 -7.66 -52.16
CA ALA A 479 2.93 -7.29 -51.38
C ALA A 479 3.85 -6.32 -52.14
N LEU A 480 4.08 -6.58 -53.43
CA LEU A 480 4.85 -5.69 -54.31
C LEU A 480 4.18 -4.32 -54.48
N GLY A 481 2.85 -4.30 -54.62
CA GLY A 481 2.06 -3.07 -54.68
C GLY A 481 2.16 -2.24 -53.40
N LEU A 482 2.03 -2.88 -52.23
CA LEU A 482 2.16 -2.23 -50.93
C LEU A 482 3.59 -1.74 -50.67
N SER A 483 4.60 -2.54 -50.99
CA SER A 483 6.02 -2.16 -50.86
C SER A 483 6.32 -0.89 -51.67
N LYS A 484 5.84 -0.81 -52.92
CA LYS A 484 6.01 0.40 -53.75
C LYS A 484 5.28 1.62 -53.20
N LYS A 485 4.07 1.46 -52.65
CA LYS A 485 3.31 2.57 -52.06
C LYS A 485 4.00 3.14 -50.82
N ILE A 486 4.47 2.28 -49.93
CA ILE A 486 5.11 2.67 -48.67
C ILE A 486 6.46 3.34 -48.92
N LEU A 487 7.23 2.86 -49.91
CA LEU A 487 8.50 3.46 -50.32
C LEU A 487 8.34 4.79 -51.07
N SER A 488 7.11 5.23 -51.38
CA SER A 488 6.91 6.50 -52.07
C SER A 488 7.30 7.68 -51.18
N PHE A 489 7.95 8.67 -51.77
CA PHE A 489 8.36 9.89 -51.08
C PHE A 489 7.18 10.59 -50.39
N VAL A 490 6.03 10.62 -51.07
CA VAL A 490 4.78 11.20 -50.56
C VAL A 490 4.31 10.46 -49.30
N PHE A 491 4.34 9.13 -49.29
CA PHE A 491 3.95 8.34 -48.12
C PHE A 491 4.86 8.60 -46.92
N VAL A 492 6.18 8.61 -47.12
CA VAL A 492 7.17 8.83 -46.04
C VAL A 492 7.00 10.20 -45.39
N ILE A 493 6.83 11.25 -46.20
CA ILE A 493 6.59 12.61 -45.69
C ILE A 493 5.27 12.67 -44.94
N CYS A 494 4.19 12.11 -45.49
CA CYS A 494 2.89 12.13 -44.86
C CYS A 494 2.88 11.33 -43.54
N LEU A 495 3.57 10.19 -43.49
CA LEU A 495 3.73 9.40 -42.28
C LEU A 495 4.48 10.20 -41.19
N SER A 496 5.58 10.86 -41.55
CA SER A 496 6.36 11.71 -40.63
C SER A 496 5.56 12.93 -40.13
N PHE A 497 4.84 13.60 -41.04
CA PHE A 497 4.01 14.76 -40.73
C PHE A 497 2.83 14.36 -39.82
N MET A 498 2.07 13.33 -40.20
CA MET A 498 0.90 12.89 -39.45
C MET A 498 1.28 12.25 -38.12
N LYS A 499 2.46 11.65 -37.99
CA LYS A 499 3.00 11.20 -36.69
C LYS A 499 2.95 12.36 -35.69
N THR A 500 3.51 13.50 -36.04
CA THR A 500 3.61 14.66 -35.15
C THR A 500 2.23 15.22 -34.74
N ILE A 501 1.31 15.34 -35.69
CA ILE A 501 -0.05 15.87 -35.44
C ILE A 501 -0.89 14.87 -34.65
N MET A 502 -0.86 13.59 -35.02
CA MET A 502 -1.66 12.55 -34.39
C MET A 502 -1.25 12.30 -32.95
N TYR A 503 0.03 12.40 -32.59
CA TYR A 503 0.43 12.29 -31.19
C TYR A 503 -0.03 13.46 -30.33
N LYS A 504 0.09 14.70 -30.82
CA LYS A 504 -0.38 15.87 -30.07
C LYS A 504 -1.89 15.83 -29.84
N THR A 505 -2.63 15.44 -30.86
CA THR A 505 -4.09 15.32 -30.80
C THR A 505 -4.54 14.09 -30.00
N LYS A 506 -3.77 12.99 -30.01
CA LYS A 506 -3.98 11.83 -29.14
C LYS A 506 -3.88 12.21 -27.66
N ILE A 507 -2.81 12.88 -27.25
CA ILE A 507 -2.62 13.33 -25.86
C ILE A 507 -3.77 14.26 -25.44
N LEU A 508 -4.19 15.16 -26.32
CA LEU A 508 -5.35 16.02 -26.05
C LEU A 508 -6.64 15.21 -25.87
N THR A 509 -6.88 14.21 -26.72
CA THR A 509 -8.07 13.35 -26.64
C THR A 509 -8.08 12.55 -25.35
N GLU A 510 -6.95 11.91 -24.99
CA GLU A 510 -6.78 11.15 -23.75
C GLU A 510 -7.00 12.05 -22.51
N ASN A 511 -6.50 13.29 -22.54
CA ASN A 511 -6.74 14.25 -21.46
C ASN A 511 -8.21 14.67 -21.39
N LEU A 512 -8.88 14.94 -22.51
CA LEU A 512 -10.31 15.27 -22.56
C LEU A 512 -11.21 14.13 -22.07
N GLU A 513 -10.71 12.90 -22.11
CA GLU A 513 -11.35 11.68 -21.60
C GLU A 513 -11.03 11.38 -20.13
N ALA A 514 -10.20 12.19 -19.46
CA ALA A 514 -9.90 12.01 -18.04
C ALA A 514 -11.13 12.33 -17.16
N THR A 515 -11.41 11.46 -16.19
CA THR A 515 -12.60 11.56 -15.30
C THR A 515 -12.53 12.79 -14.40
N GLU A 516 -11.33 13.19 -13.97
CA GLU A 516 -11.09 14.33 -13.08
C GLU A 516 -11.07 15.67 -13.82
N LEU A 517 -11.03 15.67 -15.16
CA LEU A 517 -10.93 16.90 -15.93
C LEU A 517 -12.20 17.74 -15.76
N ASN A 518 -12.02 19.00 -15.42
CA ASN A 518 -13.08 20.00 -15.40
C ASN A 518 -13.06 20.84 -16.69
N ILE A 519 -14.16 21.54 -16.92
CA ILE A 519 -14.39 22.26 -18.17
C ILE A 519 -13.44 23.45 -18.39
N VAL A 520 -12.91 24.04 -17.33
CA VAL A 520 -11.98 25.17 -17.41
C VAL A 520 -10.59 24.69 -17.83
N ASP A 521 -10.10 23.63 -17.20
CA ASP A 521 -8.82 23.02 -17.56
C ASP A 521 -8.87 22.44 -18.99
N ALA A 522 -10.01 21.89 -19.41
CA ALA A 522 -10.24 21.46 -20.79
C ALA A 522 -10.06 22.60 -21.80
N LEU A 523 -10.54 23.81 -21.48
CA LEU A 523 -10.37 25.00 -22.35
C LEU A 523 -8.91 25.44 -22.45
N ILE A 524 -8.16 25.37 -21.35
CA ILE A 524 -6.73 25.68 -21.34
C ILE A 524 -5.97 24.69 -22.23
N LEU A 525 -6.27 23.39 -22.10
CA LEU A 525 -5.69 22.34 -22.94
C LEU A 525 -6.01 22.54 -24.42
N LEU A 526 -7.27 22.86 -24.75
CA LEU A 526 -7.68 23.17 -26.11
C LEU A 526 -6.95 24.39 -26.66
N LYS A 527 -6.82 25.47 -25.88
CA LYS A 527 -6.11 26.68 -26.30
C LYS A 527 -4.63 26.40 -26.57
N HIS A 528 -3.96 25.68 -25.68
CA HIS A 528 -2.57 25.29 -25.88
C HIS A 528 -2.37 24.37 -27.09
N ALA A 529 -3.31 23.46 -27.34
CA ALA A 529 -3.27 22.61 -28.53
C ALA A 529 -3.47 23.42 -29.81
N ILE A 530 -4.41 24.38 -29.81
CA ILE A 530 -4.61 25.32 -30.92
C ILE A 530 -3.36 26.16 -31.14
N ASP A 531 -2.76 26.73 -30.09
CA ASP A 531 -1.52 27.52 -30.20
C ASP A 531 -0.38 26.66 -30.73
N GLY A 532 -0.26 25.41 -30.28
CA GLY A 532 0.73 24.45 -30.76
C GLY A 532 0.55 24.08 -32.24
N LEU A 533 -0.68 23.83 -32.67
CA LEU A 533 -1.00 23.56 -34.08
C LEU A 533 -0.87 24.81 -34.95
N THR A 534 -1.19 25.99 -34.42
CA THR A 534 -1.06 27.28 -35.11
C THR A 534 0.40 27.64 -35.33
N LYS A 535 1.27 27.45 -34.31
CA LYS A 535 2.73 27.55 -34.47
C LYS A 535 3.29 26.56 -35.50
N MET A 536 2.70 25.36 -35.60
CA MET A 536 3.07 24.37 -36.62
C MET A 536 2.56 24.74 -38.02
N ARG A 537 1.46 25.49 -38.11
CA ARG A 537 0.86 25.95 -39.37
C ARG A 537 1.48 27.24 -39.89
N ASP A 538 1.94 28.13 -39.01
CA ASP A 538 2.39 29.48 -39.35
C ASP A 538 3.80 29.56 -40.00
N ASP A 539 4.21 28.49 -40.69
CA ASP A 539 5.13 28.54 -41.84
C ASP A 539 4.36 28.95 -43.14
N ASN A 540 3.46 29.93 -42.99
CA ASN A 540 2.54 30.61 -43.94
C ASN A 540 1.05 30.15 -44.03
N LYS A 541 0.25 30.72 -43.10
CA LYS A 541 -1.13 31.29 -43.16
C LYS A 541 -2.28 30.58 -43.93
N SER A 542 -3.28 30.13 -43.14
CA SER A 542 -4.74 30.41 -43.22
C SER A 542 -5.62 29.17 -42.99
N MET A 543 -6.24 29.03 -41.81
CA MET A 543 -7.39 28.14 -41.58
C MET A 543 -8.01 28.31 -40.17
N ASN A 544 -8.55 29.49 -39.80
CA ASN A 544 -9.07 29.73 -38.43
C ASN A 544 -10.60 29.68 -38.27
N ASP A 545 -11.39 29.72 -39.33
CA ASP A 545 -12.81 30.09 -39.18
C ASP A 545 -13.77 28.98 -38.72
N LEU A 546 -13.39 27.68 -38.84
CA LEU A 546 -14.29 26.57 -38.47
C LEU A 546 -14.15 26.14 -37.00
N ILE A 547 -12.94 26.21 -36.45
CA ILE A 547 -12.63 25.82 -35.07
C ILE A 547 -13.17 26.87 -34.08
N GLU A 548 -13.01 28.16 -34.40
CA GLU A 548 -13.50 29.27 -33.56
C GLU A 548 -15.04 29.30 -33.45
N LYS A 549 -15.75 29.14 -34.57
CA LYS A 549 -17.23 29.24 -34.61
C LYS A 549 -17.94 28.13 -33.82
N HIS A 550 -17.28 26.98 -33.69
CA HIS A 550 -17.81 25.79 -33.02
C HIS A 550 -17.41 25.68 -31.54
N LEU A 551 -16.29 26.29 -31.13
CA LEU A 551 -15.88 26.45 -29.74
C LEU A 551 -16.60 27.63 -29.06
N GLN A 552 -16.83 28.73 -29.77
CA GLN A 552 -17.60 29.88 -29.28
C GLN A 552 -19.02 29.50 -28.81
N ASN A 553 -19.69 28.54 -29.47
CA ASN A 553 -21.02 28.08 -29.05
C ASN A 553 -21.02 27.34 -27.70
N CYS A 554 -19.93 26.67 -27.33
CA CYS A 554 -19.77 26.08 -25.99
C CYS A 554 -19.36 27.14 -24.96
N MET A 555 -18.47 28.06 -25.35
CA MET A 555 -18.05 29.16 -24.49
C MET A 555 -19.24 30.02 -24.04
N LEU A 556 -20.22 30.29 -24.91
CA LEU A 556 -21.42 31.06 -24.57
C LEU A 556 -22.34 30.40 -23.52
N THR A 557 -22.24 29.08 -23.30
CA THR A 557 -23.13 28.36 -22.37
C THR A 557 -22.53 28.27 -20.94
N ILE A 558 -21.20 28.37 -20.83
CA ILE A 558 -20.44 28.22 -19.57
C ILE A 558 -19.60 29.49 -19.28
N GLU A 559 -19.72 30.52 -20.13
CA GLU A 559 -19.02 31.81 -20.06
C GLU A 559 -18.96 32.41 -18.65
N PRO A 560 -20.07 32.43 -17.86
CA PRO A 560 -20.04 32.97 -16.52
C PRO A 560 -19.09 32.20 -15.58
N LEU A 561 -19.04 30.86 -15.68
CA LEU A 561 -18.16 30.02 -14.87
C LEU A 561 -16.69 30.22 -15.25
N VAL A 562 -16.40 30.40 -16.56
CA VAL A 562 -15.06 30.65 -17.07
C VAL A 562 -14.56 32.05 -16.70
N ASN A 563 -15.42 33.06 -16.72
CA ASN A 563 -15.09 34.42 -16.35
C ASN A 563 -14.77 34.55 -14.86
N ILE A 564 -15.54 33.84 -14.00
CA ILE A 564 -15.36 33.89 -12.55
C ILE A 564 -14.08 33.18 -12.09
N PHE A 565 -13.72 32.07 -12.71
CA PHE A 565 -12.58 31.23 -12.29
C PHE A 565 -11.41 31.20 -13.29
N LYS A 566 -11.27 32.26 -14.10
CA LYS A 566 -10.16 32.41 -15.06
C LYS A 566 -8.82 32.36 -14.34
N VAL A 567 -7.84 31.61 -14.84
CA VAL A 567 -6.49 31.50 -14.21
C VAL A 567 -5.46 32.30 -15.02
N PRO A 568 -4.59 33.13 -14.39
CA PRO A 568 -4.53 33.44 -12.95
C PRO A 568 -5.82 34.13 -12.49
N TRP A 569 -6.30 33.78 -11.28
CA TRP A 569 -7.56 34.31 -10.75
C TRP A 569 -7.45 35.81 -10.57
N GLU A 570 -8.04 36.57 -11.48
CA GLU A 570 -8.24 38.01 -11.39
C GLU A 570 -9.70 38.20 -11.00
N ASN A 571 -9.97 38.61 -9.76
CA ASN A 571 -11.33 38.70 -9.25
C ASN A 571 -12.08 39.89 -9.88
N ASN A 572 -12.57 39.70 -11.11
CA ASN A 572 -13.32 40.67 -11.90
C ASN A 572 -14.74 40.14 -12.17
N CYS A 573 -15.37 39.45 -11.21
CA CYS A 573 -16.72 38.91 -11.36
C CYS A 573 -17.75 40.05 -11.44
N SER A 574 -18.45 40.19 -12.57
CA SER A 574 -19.52 41.18 -12.69
C SER A 574 -20.84 40.66 -12.10
N LEU A 575 -21.67 41.57 -11.61
CA LEU A 575 -23.00 41.24 -11.08
C LEU A 575 -23.94 40.63 -12.15
N ASP A 576 -23.65 40.86 -13.44
CA ASP A 576 -24.34 40.24 -14.57
C ASP A 576 -23.91 38.78 -14.79
N ASP A 577 -22.62 38.47 -14.59
CA ASP A 577 -22.09 37.09 -14.66
C ASP A 577 -22.69 36.22 -13.55
N LEU A 578 -22.84 36.74 -12.32
CA LEU A 578 -23.47 36.02 -11.22
C LEU A 578 -24.95 35.73 -11.47
N LYS A 579 -25.69 36.70 -12.03
CA LYS A 579 -27.10 36.49 -12.40
C LYS A 579 -27.24 35.38 -13.44
N LYS A 580 -26.36 35.37 -14.45
CA LYS A 580 -26.31 34.30 -15.45
C LYS A 580 -25.92 32.95 -14.82
N LEU A 581 -24.97 32.94 -13.90
CA LEU A 581 -24.54 31.72 -13.20
C LEU A 581 -25.67 31.10 -12.35
N MET A 582 -26.46 31.91 -11.65
CA MET A 582 -27.57 31.40 -10.84
C MET A 582 -28.66 30.74 -11.68
N THR A 583 -28.77 31.08 -12.97
CA THR A 583 -29.68 30.38 -13.90
C THR A 583 -29.19 29.00 -14.34
N ILE A 584 -27.93 28.65 -14.06
CA ILE A 584 -27.34 27.33 -14.37
C ILE A 584 -27.68 26.32 -13.25
N PHE A 585 -27.89 26.79 -12.01
CA PHE A 585 -28.27 25.90 -10.92
C PHE A 585 -29.61 25.20 -11.21
N PRO A 586 -29.73 23.90 -10.91
CA PRO A 586 -30.99 23.19 -11.07
C PRO A 586 -32.10 23.83 -10.21
N PRO A 587 -33.36 23.86 -10.68
CA PRO A 587 -34.48 24.41 -9.92
C PRO A 587 -34.78 23.65 -8.62
N GLY A 588 -34.34 22.39 -8.50
CA GLY A 588 -34.39 21.61 -7.27
C GLY A 588 -33.39 22.04 -6.20
N CYS A 589 -32.39 22.85 -6.54
CA CYS A 589 -31.38 23.37 -5.61
C CYS A 589 -31.82 24.70 -5.00
N ASN A 590 -31.45 24.94 -3.73
CA ASN A 590 -31.81 26.18 -3.02
C ASN A 590 -31.11 27.41 -3.62
N GLU A 591 -29.98 27.20 -4.28
CA GLU A 591 -29.11 28.22 -4.86
C GLU A 591 -29.77 28.92 -6.05
N SER A 592 -30.65 28.23 -6.77
CA SER A 592 -31.44 28.80 -7.87
C SER A 592 -32.40 29.92 -7.43
N LYS A 593 -32.63 30.07 -6.12
CA LYS A 593 -33.56 31.04 -5.51
C LYS A 593 -32.85 32.20 -4.79
N ILE A 594 -31.52 32.24 -4.83
CA ILE A 594 -30.73 33.28 -4.16
C ILE A 594 -30.94 34.62 -4.88
N SER A 595 -31.39 35.62 -4.14
CA SER A 595 -31.59 37.00 -4.61
C SER A 595 -30.54 37.98 -4.07
N ASP A 596 -29.79 37.61 -3.04
CA ASP A 596 -28.73 38.41 -2.43
C ASP A 596 -27.39 38.18 -3.15
N PHE A 597 -27.24 38.82 -4.30
CA PHE A 597 -26.02 38.70 -5.12
C PHE A 597 -24.80 39.36 -4.48
N ASP A 598 -25.01 40.36 -3.61
CA ASP A 598 -23.93 41.08 -2.92
C ASP A 598 -23.29 40.19 -1.85
N GLY A 599 -24.09 39.40 -1.12
CA GLY A 599 -23.59 38.38 -0.20
C GLY A 599 -22.76 37.29 -0.89
N VAL A 600 -23.16 36.88 -2.11
CA VAL A 600 -22.42 35.89 -2.91
C VAL A 600 -21.10 36.45 -3.41
N LEU A 601 -21.07 37.72 -3.86
CA LEU A 601 -19.82 38.41 -4.22
C LEU A 601 -18.86 38.47 -3.03
N ALA A 602 -19.35 38.83 -1.85
CA ALA A 602 -18.53 38.87 -0.64
C ALA A 602 -17.94 37.49 -0.30
N GLU A 603 -18.70 36.41 -0.44
CA GLU A 603 -18.17 35.05 -0.24
C GLU A 603 -17.06 34.71 -1.25
N LEU A 604 -17.24 35.07 -2.53
CA LEU A 604 -16.24 34.84 -3.58
C LEU A 604 -14.99 35.70 -3.39
N ASP A 605 -15.14 36.94 -2.91
CA ASP A 605 -14.03 37.85 -2.59
C ASP A 605 -13.18 37.31 -1.43
N ILE A 606 -13.83 36.78 -0.39
CA ILE A 606 -13.14 36.12 0.73
C ILE A 606 -12.40 34.88 0.23
N LEU A 607 -13.04 34.05 -0.59
CA LEU A 607 -12.40 32.87 -1.18
C LEU A 607 -11.18 33.25 -2.03
N HIS A 608 -11.32 34.31 -2.84
CA HIS A 608 -10.25 34.84 -3.68
C HIS A 608 -9.06 35.32 -2.85
N HIS A 609 -9.30 36.08 -1.78
CA HIS A 609 -8.24 36.55 -0.89
C HIS A 609 -7.51 35.39 -0.18
N GLN A 610 -8.22 34.36 0.25
CA GLN A 610 -7.63 33.16 0.85
C GLN A 610 -6.77 32.38 -0.16
N CYS A 611 -7.18 32.35 -1.43
CA CYS A 611 -6.45 31.71 -2.51
C CYS A 611 -5.19 32.48 -2.94
N LYS A 612 -5.25 33.83 -2.94
CA LYS A 612 -4.13 34.70 -3.31
C LYS A 612 -2.93 34.56 -2.37
N ASN A 613 -3.17 34.28 -1.08
CA ASN A 613 -2.13 34.05 -0.08
C ASN A 613 -1.39 32.70 -0.27
N LYS A 614 -1.91 31.78 -1.09
CA LYS A 614 -1.39 30.41 -1.27
C LYS A 614 -0.71 30.16 -2.63
N ASN A 615 -0.50 31.17 -3.49
CA ASN A 615 0.10 31.04 -4.84
C ASN A 615 -0.54 29.95 -5.72
N ILE A 616 -1.87 29.94 -5.79
CA ILE A 616 -2.66 28.90 -6.47
C ILE A 616 -2.56 29.02 -8.01
N SER A 617 -2.34 27.87 -8.67
CA SER A 617 -2.11 27.79 -10.13
C SER A 617 -3.15 26.96 -10.89
N LYS A 618 -4.02 26.21 -10.18
CA LYS A 618 -5.02 25.31 -10.76
C LYS A 618 -6.40 25.48 -10.11
N LEU A 619 -7.47 25.23 -10.88
CA LEU A 619 -8.84 25.34 -10.37
C LEU A 619 -9.16 24.35 -9.24
N ILE A 620 -8.56 23.17 -9.26
CA ILE A 620 -8.74 22.16 -8.21
C ILE A 620 -8.23 22.63 -6.83
N GLU A 621 -7.21 23.50 -6.82
CA GLU A 621 -6.66 24.07 -5.58
C GLU A 621 -7.63 25.09 -4.98
N ILE A 622 -8.27 25.92 -5.82
CA ILE A 622 -9.35 26.84 -5.41
C ILE A 622 -10.51 26.05 -4.78
N TYR A 623 -10.88 24.93 -5.40
CA TYR A 623 -11.93 24.06 -4.89
C TYR A 623 -11.61 23.45 -3.53
N LYS A 624 -10.39 22.95 -3.33
CA LYS A 624 -9.94 22.42 -2.03
C LYS A 624 -10.06 23.47 -0.92
N VAL A 625 -9.64 24.71 -1.19
CA VAL A 625 -9.81 25.81 -0.24
C VAL A 625 -11.30 26.11 0.00
N SER A 626 -12.14 26.03 -1.03
CA SER A 626 -13.59 26.18 -0.86
C SER A 626 -14.21 25.07 0.00
N GLU A 627 -13.72 23.84 -0.07
CA GLU A 627 -14.18 22.71 0.76
C GLU A 627 -13.76 22.86 2.23
N GLU A 628 -12.54 23.34 2.48
CA GLU A 628 -12.07 23.68 3.83
C GLU A 628 -12.98 24.75 4.47
N LEU A 629 -13.46 25.70 3.66
CA LEU A 629 -14.27 26.84 4.09
C LEU A 629 -15.77 26.66 3.89
N LYS A 630 -16.27 25.47 3.53
CA LYS A 630 -17.69 25.26 3.13
C LYS A 630 -18.73 25.62 4.20
N HIS A 631 -18.34 25.63 5.47
CA HIS A 631 -19.21 26.06 6.57
C HIS A 631 -19.30 27.59 6.70
N ILE A 632 -18.29 28.30 6.19
CA ILE A 632 -18.14 29.76 6.26
C ILE A 632 -18.61 30.40 4.93
N LEU A 633 -18.30 29.75 3.81
CA LEU A 633 -18.59 30.19 2.43
C LEU A 633 -19.46 29.14 1.72
N PRO A 634 -20.68 28.87 2.21
CA PRO A 634 -21.52 27.77 1.71
C PRO A 634 -21.94 27.98 0.26
N THR A 635 -22.17 29.23 -0.16
CA THR A 635 -22.61 29.55 -1.52
C THR A 635 -21.42 29.52 -2.47
N GLY A 636 -20.29 30.09 -2.06
CA GLY A 636 -19.02 30.02 -2.80
C GLY A 636 -18.58 28.57 -3.05
N ASN A 637 -18.67 27.71 -2.04
CA ASN A 637 -18.36 26.28 -2.18
C ASN A 637 -19.30 25.58 -3.17
N LYS A 638 -20.61 25.85 -3.13
CA LYS A 638 -21.58 25.25 -4.05
C LYS A 638 -21.38 25.69 -5.50
N ILE A 639 -20.97 26.95 -5.72
CA ILE A 639 -20.57 27.44 -7.05
C ILE A 639 -19.36 26.65 -7.56
N CYS A 640 -18.36 26.37 -6.71
CA CYS A 640 -17.25 25.51 -7.12
C CYS A 640 -17.70 24.08 -7.41
N ARG A 641 -18.54 23.46 -6.56
CA ARG A 641 -19.09 22.10 -6.78
C ARG A 641 -19.87 21.99 -8.10
N LEU A 642 -20.60 23.03 -8.50
CA LEU A 642 -21.31 23.07 -9.78
C LEU A 642 -20.36 22.90 -10.98
N ILE A 643 -19.16 23.49 -10.93
CA ILE A 643 -18.16 23.38 -12.00
C ILE A 643 -17.65 21.94 -12.15
N PHE A 644 -17.36 21.26 -11.05
CA PHE A 644 -16.87 19.88 -11.08
C PHE A 644 -17.96 18.86 -11.42
N THR A 645 -19.23 19.26 -11.26
CA THR A 645 -20.39 18.49 -11.72
C THR A 645 -20.52 18.52 -13.24
N ALA A 646 -20.01 19.54 -13.93
CA ALA A 646 -20.04 19.64 -15.39
C ALA A 646 -19.09 18.63 -16.08
N PRO A 647 -19.60 17.69 -16.92
CA PRO A 647 -18.75 16.74 -17.64
C PRO A 647 -18.08 17.39 -18.87
N VAL A 648 -16.86 16.96 -19.20
CA VAL A 648 -16.12 17.40 -20.41
C VAL A 648 -16.28 16.41 -21.57
N SER A 649 -16.37 15.13 -21.26
CA SER A 649 -16.56 14.05 -22.22
C SER A 649 -17.67 13.12 -21.73
N THR A 650 -18.41 12.52 -22.66
CA THR A 650 -19.36 11.47 -22.32
C THR A 650 -18.65 10.20 -21.94
N ALA A 651 -19.16 9.49 -20.93
CA ALA A 651 -18.69 8.17 -20.55
C ALA A 651 -18.73 7.30 -21.80
N SER A 652 -17.59 7.13 -22.46
CA SER A 652 -17.48 6.19 -23.56
C SER A 652 -17.76 4.83 -22.94
N ASN A 653 -18.58 4.02 -23.61
CA ASN A 653 -18.80 2.62 -23.20
C ASN A 653 -17.47 1.91 -22.92
N GLU A 654 -16.37 2.33 -23.57
CA GLU A 654 -15.02 1.91 -23.20
C GLU A 654 -14.62 2.20 -21.76
N ARG A 655 -14.69 3.43 -21.23
CA ARG A 655 -14.22 3.72 -19.85
C ARG A 655 -14.92 2.88 -18.77
N THR A 656 -16.13 2.42 -19.07
CA THR A 656 -16.91 1.53 -18.20
C THR A 656 -16.63 0.04 -18.43
N PHE A 657 -16.15 -0.36 -19.62
CA PHE A 657 -15.89 -1.75 -20.02
C PHE A 657 -14.38 -2.08 -20.27
N THR A 658 -13.44 -1.12 -20.32
CA THR A 658 -12.01 -1.33 -20.65
C THR A 658 -11.15 -1.76 -19.46
N ASN A 659 -11.70 -1.78 -18.24
CA ASN A 659 -11.07 -2.47 -17.10
C ASN A 659 -11.23 -4.00 -17.15
N VAL A 660 -11.66 -4.54 -18.29
CA VAL A 660 -11.84 -5.97 -18.52
C VAL A 660 -10.66 -6.51 -19.30
N GLY A 661 -9.76 -7.20 -18.59
CA GLY A 661 -8.73 -8.04 -19.19
C GLY A 661 -7.30 -7.51 -19.04
N ASP A 662 -6.80 -7.42 -17.82
CA ASP A 662 -5.35 -7.26 -17.60
C ASP A 662 -4.80 -8.36 -16.69
N LEU A 663 -3.53 -8.75 -16.91
CA LEU A 663 -2.83 -9.80 -16.16
C LEU A 663 -2.78 -9.49 -14.66
N GLN A 664 -2.87 -8.20 -14.30
CA GLN A 664 -3.05 -7.74 -12.92
C GLN A 664 -4.30 -8.35 -12.26
N ALA A 665 -5.36 -8.60 -13.02
CA ALA A 665 -6.61 -9.12 -12.51
C ALA A 665 -6.51 -10.58 -12.06
N LEU A 666 -5.76 -11.38 -12.82
CA LEU A 666 -5.40 -12.75 -12.46
C LEU A 666 -4.49 -12.79 -11.23
N VAL A 667 -3.55 -11.84 -11.12
CA VAL A 667 -2.64 -11.71 -9.96
C VAL A 667 -3.39 -11.27 -8.70
N VAL A 668 -4.36 -10.36 -8.82
CA VAL A 668 -5.21 -9.93 -7.71
C VAL A 668 -6.15 -11.04 -7.28
N HIS A 669 -6.72 -11.79 -8.23
CA HIS A 669 -7.50 -13.00 -7.96
C HIS A 669 -6.70 -14.07 -7.19
N PHE A 670 -5.48 -14.39 -7.64
CA PHE A 670 -4.61 -15.35 -6.96
C PHE A 670 -4.10 -14.86 -5.59
N LYS A 671 -3.86 -13.56 -5.41
CA LYS A 671 -3.45 -12.97 -4.12
C LYS A 671 -4.59 -12.88 -3.11
N ILE A 672 -5.78 -12.44 -3.54
CA ILE A 672 -6.91 -12.16 -2.64
C ILE A 672 -7.74 -13.41 -2.34
N ILE A 673 -8.03 -14.25 -3.35
CA ILE A 673 -8.91 -15.42 -3.18
C ILE A 673 -8.11 -16.67 -2.80
N HIS A 674 -6.94 -16.89 -3.39
CA HIS A 674 -6.13 -18.08 -3.10
C HIS A 674 -5.07 -17.87 -2.02
N LEU A 675 -5.00 -16.67 -1.43
CA LEU A 675 -4.00 -16.30 -0.43
C LEU A 675 -2.59 -16.70 -0.86
N LEU A 676 -2.30 -16.68 -2.17
CA LEU A 676 -1.01 -17.12 -2.68
C LEU A 676 0.02 -16.08 -2.31
N LYS A 677 0.82 -16.46 -1.32
CA LYS A 677 2.01 -15.76 -0.89
C LYS A 677 3.06 -15.83 -2.01
N SER A 678 4.03 -14.93 -1.97
CA SER A 678 5.14 -14.79 -2.95
C SER A 678 6.00 -16.06 -3.14
N ASP A 679 5.75 -17.09 -2.35
CA ASP A 679 6.50 -18.32 -2.22
C ASP A 679 5.68 -19.60 -2.47
N SER A 680 4.52 -19.46 -3.10
CA SER A 680 3.66 -20.58 -3.49
C SER A 680 4.34 -21.49 -4.53
N ALA A 681 4.24 -22.81 -4.36
CA ALA A 681 4.87 -23.79 -5.24
C ALA A 681 3.98 -24.18 -6.44
N TYR A 682 4.55 -24.17 -7.64
CA TYR A 682 3.89 -24.49 -8.92
C TYR A 682 4.47 -25.77 -9.48
N THR A 683 3.66 -26.81 -9.68
CA THR A 683 4.12 -28.10 -10.22
C THR A 683 3.68 -28.24 -11.67
N CYS A 684 4.63 -28.52 -12.57
CA CYS A 684 4.29 -28.91 -13.94
C CYS A 684 3.63 -30.30 -13.93
N LEU A 685 2.51 -30.44 -14.65
CA LEU A 685 1.73 -31.69 -14.75
C LEU A 685 1.60 -32.18 -16.20
N GLU A 686 2.43 -31.66 -17.12
CA GLU A 686 2.49 -32.16 -18.49
C GLU A 686 3.22 -33.51 -18.55
N ASN A 687 2.80 -34.37 -19.49
CA ASN A 687 3.26 -35.75 -19.57
C ASN A 687 4.80 -35.86 -19.60
N ALA A 688 5.35 -36.64 -18.68
CA ALA A 688 6.79 -36.84 -18.40
C ALA A 688 7.54 -35.67 -17.72
N CYS A 689 6.84 -34.65 -17.18
CA CYS A 689 7.48 -33.58 -16.41
C CYS A 689 6.80 -33.30 -15.07
N SER A 690 7.57 -33.45 -13.98
CA SER A 690 7.12 -33.31 -12.59
C SER A 690 7.94 -32.27 -11.81
N GLN A 691 8.48 -31.26 -12.49
CA GLN A 691 9.29 -30.21 -11.85
C GLN A 691 8.40 -29.18 -11.14
N SER A 692 8.79 -28.85 -9.90
CA SER A 692 8.16 -27.83 -9.05
C SER A 692 8.97 -26.54 -9.04
N PHE A 693 8.28 -25.40 -9.04
CA PHE A 693 8.87 -24.06 -9.08
C PHE A 693 8.36 -23.23 -7.92
N ASN A 694 9.27 -22.54 -7.25
CA ASN A 694 8.95 -21.76 -6.05
C ASN A 694 8.40 -20.36 -6.38
N CYS A 695 8.26 -20.04 -7.67
CA CYS A 695 7.67 -18.79 -8.14
C CYS A 695 7.13 -18.95 -9.58
N LEU A 696 6.06 -18.20 -9.89
CA LEU A 696 5.34 -18.25 -11.17
C LEU A 696 6.22 -17.91 -12.38
N SER A 697 7.20 -17.02 -12.21
CA SER A 697 8.15 -16.62 -13.24
C SER A 697 9.10 -17.76 -13.64
N SER A 698 9.54 -18.56 -12.67
CA SER A 698 10.35 -19.76 -12.94
C SER A 698 9.54 -20.87 -13.60
N PHE A 699 8.27 -21.05 -13.20
CA PHE A 699 7.35 -21.97 -13.86
C PHE A 699 7.08 -21.57 -15.31
N LYS A 700 6.76 -20.30 -15.58
CA LYS A 700 6.62 -19.75 -16.94
C LYS A 700 7.87 -19.98 -17.79
N ARG A 701 9.05 -19.71 -17.22
CA ARG A 701 10.33 -19.93 -17.92
C ARG A 701 10.60 -21.41 -18.22
N HIS A 702 10.17 -22.31 -17.36
CA HIS A 702 10.27 -23.75 -17.58
C HIS A 702 9.34 -24.23 -18.69
N VAL A 703 8.05 -23.86 -18.64
CA VAL A 703 7.08 -24.21 -19.68
C VAL A 703 7.56 -23.71 -21.04
N ASN A 704 8.05 -22.47 -21.09
CA ASN A 704 8.58 -21.88 -22.32
C ASN A 704 9.88 -22.50 -22.84
N LYS A 705 10.64 -23.22 -22.00
CA LYS A 705 11.93 -23.83 -22.39
C LYS A 705 11.88 -25.33 -22.63
N LYS A 706 11.01 -26.05 -21.93
CA LYS A 706 10.96 -27.52 -21.97
C LYS A 706 9.77 -28.08 -22.74
N HIS A 707 8.66 -27.33 -22.80
CA HIS A 707 7.41 -27.81 -23.38
C HIS A 707 7.00 -27.06 -24.65
N ILE A 708 7.58 -25.88 -24.87
CA ILE A 708 7.56 -25.23 -26.17
C ILE A 708 8.72 -25.81 -27.00
N ILE A 709 8.38 -26.75 -27.88
CA ILE A 709 9.29 -27.33 -28.88
C ILE A 709 9.73 -26.20 -29.82
N SER A 710 11.01 -25.85 -29.80
CA SER A 710 11.65 -25.12 -30.89
C SER A 710 11.97 -26.12 -32.00
N ASP A 711 11.44 -25.91 -33.20
CA ASP A 711 11.77 -26.70 -34.38
C ASP A 711 13.30 -26.79 -34.57
N HIS A 712 13.81 -28.02 -34.50
CA HIS A 712 15.10 -28.47 -35.03
C HIS A 712 15.25 -27.98 -36.49
N VAL A 713 16.44 -27.72 -37.06
CA VAL A 713 17.54 -28.64 -37.43
C VAL A 713 18.72 -27.72 -37.86
N PHE A 714 19.99 -27.84 -37.49
CA PHE A 714 20.94 -28.92 -37.77
C PHE A 714 22.23 -28.65 -36.95
N GLN A 715 22.66 -29.64 -36.16
CA GLN A 715 24.06 -29.85 -35.82
C GLN A 715 24.70 -30.77 -36.87
N ASN A 716 25.91 -30.44 -37.29
CA ASN A 716 27.07 -31.32 -37.55
C ASN A 716 27.88 -30.82 -38.75
N ILE A 717 29.12 -30.38 -38.50
CA ILE A 717 30.36 -31.00 -38.99
C ILE A 717 31.53 -30.22 -38.38
N SER A 718 32.36 -30.98 -37.66
CA SER A 718 33.69 -30.61 -37.22
C SER A 718 34.70 -30.68 -38.37
N THR A 719 35.77 -29.89 -38.24
CA THR A 719 37.13 -30.02 -38.81
C THR A 719 37.51 -29.16 -40.02
N ASN A 720 38.61 -28.43 -39.77
CA ASN A 720 39.77 -28.18 -40.62
C ASN A 720 39.88 -26.91 -41.48
N THR A 721 41.02 -26.25 -41.21
CA THR A 721 41.96 -25.57 -42.12
C THR A 721 41.72 -24.12 -42.51
N ASN A 722 42.57 -23.28 -41.90
CA ASN A 722 43.55 -22.37 -42.53
C ASN A 722 43.07 -21.18 -43.37
N ASN A 723 43.62 -20.02 -42.94
CA ASN A 723 44.08 -18.87 -43.71
C ASN A 723 43.06 -18.15 -44.61
N VAL A 724 42.86 -16.87 -44.34
CA VAL A 724 43.46 -15.79 -45.14
C VAL A 724 43.16 -14.46 -44.42
N ASP A 725 44.23 -13.78 -44.01
CA ASP A 725 44.27 -12.35 -43.72
C ASP A 725 43.68 -11.55 -44.89
N VAL A 726 43.09 -10.36 -44.64
CA VAL A 726 43.45 -9.11 -45.34
C VAL A 726 42.51 -7.96 -44.94
N GLN A 727 43.12 -7.02 -44.23
CA GLN A 727 43.05 -5.56 -44.38
C GLN A 727 41.72 -4.81 -44.32
N ILE A 728 41.57 -4.13 -43.17
CA ILE A 728 40.90 -2.84 -43.05
C ILE A 728 41.76 -1.79 -43.78
N SER A 729 41.24 -1.12 -44.82
CA SER A 729 41.34 0.35 -44.96
C SER A 729 40.59 0.96 -46.17
N LYS A 730 39.64 1.87 -45.82
CA LYS A 730 39.42 3.24 -46.33
C LYS A 730 39.02 3.51 -47.81
N LYS A 731 37.79 4.06 -47.95
CA LYS A 731 37.38 5.42 -48.41
C LYS A 731 36.00 5.30 -49.07
N ILE A 732 35.03 6.20 -48.85
CA ILE A 732 34.83 7.49 -49.56
C ILE A 732 33.68 8.20 -48.77
N LYS A 733 33.97 9.32 -48.08
CA LYS A 733 33.61 10.72 -48.44
C LYS A 733 32.11 10.97 -48.68
N LEU A 734 31.48 11.64 -47.71
CA LEU A 734 30.35 12.54 -47.97
C LEU A 734 30.83 13.98 -47.71
N ASN A 735 30.51 14.81 -48.68
CA ASN A 735 30.98 16.16 -48.95
C ASN A 735 29.72 17.03 -49.06
N TYR A 736 29.88 18.32 -48.75
CA TYR A 736 28.95 19.44 -49.01
C TYR A 736 27.70 19.55 -48.14
N GLU A 737 27.21 20.75 -47.83
CA GLU A 737 27.75 22.07 -47.45
C GLU A 737 26.47 22.86 -47.10
N PRO A 738 26.48 23.76 -46.11
CA PRO A 738 25.32 24.54 -45.72
C PRO A 738 25.27 25.87 -46.49
N SER A 739 24.11 26.22 -47.04
CA SER A 739 23.82 27.60 -47.46
C SER A 739 22.84 28.24 -46.47
N LEU A 740 23.39 29.09 -45.61
CA LEU A 740 22.67 30.11 -44.85
C LEU A 740 23.20 31.45 -45.36
N ASN A 741 22.36 32.21 -46.06
CA ASN A 741 22.61 33.64 -46.29
C ASN A 741 22.03 34.41 -45.10
N LEU A 742 22.93 35.06 -44.37
CA LEU A 742 22.70 36.22 -43.51
C LEU A 742 22.80 37.48 -44.37
N GLU A 743 22.15 38.55 -43.94
CA GLU A 743 22.58 39.97 -43.93
C GLU A 743 21.39 40.77 -43.34
N GLU A 744 21.48 41.70 -42.38
CA GLU A 744 22.57 42.42 -41.68
C GLU A 744 21.88 43.34 -40.61
N PRO A 745 22.54 44.24 -39.86
CA PRO A 745 23.86 44.21 -39.21
C PRO A 745 23.77 44.61 -37.71
N PHE A 746 24.78 44.31 -36.89
CA PHE A 746 25.25 45.25 -35.86
C PHE A 746 26.70 44.92 -35.50
N HIS A 747 27.58 45.86 -35.81
CA HIS A 747 28.94 45.92 -35.31
C HIS A 747 28.92 46.08 -33.78
N ASP A 748 29.71 45.29 -33.05
CA ASP A 748 30.80 45.83 -32.22
C ASP A 748 31.71 44.72 -31.67
N GLU A 749 33.01 44.98 -31.83
CA GLU A 749 34.19 44.53 -31.11
C GLU A 749 34.27 43.09 -30.54
N LEU A 750 35.02 42.26 -31.27
CA LEU A 750 35.74 41.08 -30.81
C LEU A 750 36.65 41.39 -29.60
N THR A 751 36.14 41.16 -28.39
CA THR A 751 36.92 40.51 -27.33
C THR A 751 35.99 39.63 -26.50
N ASN A 752 35.86 38.36 -26.86
CA ASN A 752 35.38 37.36 -25.91
C ASN A 752 36.18 36.08 -26.09
N ASN A 753 37.30 36.02 -25.35
CA ASN A 753 37.99 34.78 -25.06
C ASN A 753 36.96 33.74 -24.59
N PHE A 754 37.01 32.52 -25.15
CA PHE A 754 36.21 31.40 -24.69
C PHE A 754 36.40 31.21 -23.18
N ASN A 755 35.41 31.64 -22.39
CA ASN A 755 35.47 31.54 -20.94
C ASN A 755 35.02 30.14 -20.53
N PHE A 756 36.01 29.28 -20.33
CA PHE A 756 35.83 27.90 -19.92
C PHE A 756 34.98 27.77 -18.63
N GLU A 757 35.22 28.66 -17.66
CA GLU A 757 34.53 28.62 -16.36
C GLU A 757 33.06 29.01 -16.50
N ASN A 758 32.76 30.05 -17.29
CA ASN A 758 31.38 30.45 -17.55
C ASN A 758 30.62 29.37 -18.33
N SER A 759 31.24 28.77 -19.35
CA SER A 759 30.64 27.69 -20.15
C SER A 759 30.35 26.45 -19.32
N THR A 760 31.29 26.11 -18.41
CA THR A 760 31.13 25.01 -17.45
C THR A 760 29.96 25.27 -16.50
N LYS A 761 29.86 26.49 -15.96
CA LYS A 761 28.78 26.89 -15.07
C LYS A 761 27.41 26.81 -15.76
N VAL A 762 27.28 27.36 -16.96
CA VAL A 762 26.03 27.32 -17.75
C VAL A 762 25.60 25.89 -18.06
N LEU A 763 26.56 25.00 -18.39
CA LEU A 763 26.26 23.60 -18.67
C LEU A 763 25.74 22.87 -17.43
N TYR A 764 26.37 23.07 -16.27
CA TYR A 764 25.88 22.48 -15.00
C TYR A 764 24.51 23.04 -14.60
N GLU A 765 24.29 24.35 -14.69
CA GLU A 765 22.99 24.96 -14.39
C GLU A 765 21.89 24.43 -15.31
N SER A 766 22.17 24.31 -16.61
CA SER A 766 21.21 23.78 -17.60
C SER A 766 20.87 22.32 -17.31
N THR A 767 21.87 21.54 -16.88
CA THR A 767 21.70 20.13 -16.54
C THR A 767 20.86 19.96 -15.27
N VAL A 768 21.10 20.78 -14.24
CA VAL A 768 20.29 20.80 -13.02
C VAL A 768 18.86 21.21 -13.30
N LYS A 769 18.64 22.27 -14.10
CA LYS A 769 17.29 22.71 -14.51
C LYS A 769 16.55 21.64 -15.31
N PHE A 770 17.26 20.91 -16.18
CA PHE A 770 16.69 19.79 -16.93
C PHE A 770 16.26 18.65 -16.00
N ILE A 771 17.06 18.27 -15.01
CA ILE A 771 16.67 17.21 -14.07
C ILE A 771 15.53 17.64 -13.15
N LEU A 772 15.54 18.87 -12.66
CA LEU A 772 14.43 19.42 -11.88
C LEU A 772 13.13 19.49 -12.69
N SER A 773 13.19 19.81 -13.98
CA SER A 773 11.98 19.82 -14.83
C SER A 773 11.44 18.41 -15.09
N LEU A 774 12.30 17.40 -15.12
CA LEU A 774 11.87 15.99 -15.16
C LEU A 774 11.23 15.54 -13.84
N TYR A 775 11.82 15.89 -12.69
CA TYR A 775 11.21 15.58 -11.39
C TYR A 775 9.89 16.32 -11.15
N ASN A 776 9.74 17.54 -11.67
CA ASN A 776 8.48 18.31 -11.60
C ASN A 776 7.40 17.79 -12.56
N ASN A 777 7.70 16.78 -13.37
CA ASN A 777 6.76 16.18 -14.30
C ASN A 777 6.24 14.86 -13.73
N ASN A 778 4.96 14.83 -13.34
CA ASN A 778 4.31 13.69 -12.69
C ASN A 778 4.32 12.38 -13.52
N ASN A 779 4.66 12.45 -14.80
CA ASN A 779 4.76 11.27 -15.68
C ASN A 779 6.10 10.53 -15.57
N PHE A 780 7.13 11.13 -14.97
CA PHE A 780 8.43 10.50 -14.79
C PHE A 780 8.65 10.14 -13.33
N ASN A 781 8.77 8.85 -13.04
CA ASN A 781 9.21 8.41 -11.72
C ASN A 781 10.74 8.53 -11.61
N ILE A 782 11.28 8.38 -10.39
CA ILE A 782 12.71 8.51 -10.11
C ILE A 782 13.56 7.55 -10.97
N SER A 783 13.07 6.33 -11.24
CA SER A 783 13.77 5.39 -12.14
C SER A 783 13.79 5.85 -13.59
N ASP A 784 12.73 6.49 -14.09
CA ASP A 784 12.68 7.02 -15.46
C ASP A 784 13.67 8.18 -15.61
N VAL A 785 13.75 9.07 -14.62
CA VAL A 785 14.73 10.18 -14.62
C VAL A 785 16.17 9.66 -14.62
N HIS A 786 16.48 8.64 -13.83
CA HIS A 786 17.80 8.00 -13.85
C HIS A 786 18.09 7.27 -15.17
N TYR A 787 17.10 6.60 -15.77
CA TYR A 787 17.25 5.96 -17.07
C TYR A 787 17.56 6.99 -18.17
N ILE A 788 16.87 8.13 -18.16
CA ILE A 788 17.12 9.24 -19.08
C ILE A 788 18.53 9.82 -18.87
N GLN A 789 18.94 10.06 -17.62
CA GLN A 789 20.30 10.52 -17.29
C GLN A 789 21.38 9.58 -17.83
N SER A 790 21.25 8.27 -17.56
CA SER A 790 22.18 7.25 -18.03
C SER A 790 22.18 7.14 -19.55
N GLY A 791 21.01 7.18 -20.19
CA GLY A 791 20.87 7.15 -21.63
C GLY A 791 21.54 8.34 -22.33
N ILE A 792 21.34 9.56 -21.81
CA ILE A 792 21.99 10.76 -22.35
C ILE A 792 23.52 10.66 -22.16
N LYS A 793 23.97 10.21 -20.99
CA LYS A 793 25.40 10.06 -20.70
C LYS A 793 26.09 9.07 -21.64
N GLU A 794 25.52 7.87 -21.79
CA GLU A 794 26.15 6.78 -22.54
C GLU A 794 25.98 6.93 -24.06
N ASN A 795 24.80 7.33 -24.52
CA ASN A 795 24.47 7.30 -25.96
C ASN A 795 24.72 8.64 -26.68
N ILE A 796 24.83 9.76 -25.95
CA ILE A 796 24.99 11.09 -26.54
C ILE A 796 26.31 11.71 -26.10
N LEU A 797 26.49 11.89 -24.80
CA LEU A 797 27.59 12.68 -24.26
C LEU A 797 28.94 11.99 -24.39
N LYS A 798 29.01 10.67 -24.14
CA LYS A 798 30.24 9.87 -24.35
C LYS A 798 30.73 9.91 -25.80
N PRO A 799 29.88 9.59 -26.80
CA PRO A 799 30.27 9.71 -28.21
C PRO A 799 30.67 11.13 -28.59
N MET A 800 29.94 12.15 -28.13
CA MET A 800 30.27 13.56 -28.38
C MET A 800 31.63 13.94 -27.80
N ALA A 801 31.90 13.61 -26.54
CA ALA A 801 33.19 13.88 -25.91
C ALA A 801 34.34 13.16 -26.61
N TYR A 802 34.14 11.91 -27.05
CA TYR A 802 35.13 11.16 -27.81
C TYR A 802 35.41 11.79 -29.19
N LEU A 803 34.36 12.23 -29.89
CA LEU A 803 34.50 12.98 -31.15
C LEU A 803 35.26 14.29 -30.93
N LEU A 804 34.89 15.08 -29.91
CA LEU A 804 35.55 16.33 -29.57
C LEU A 804 37.03 16.11 -29.25
N LYS A 805 37.35 15.09 -28.45
CA LYS A 805 38.72 14.70 -28.13
C LYS A 805 39.54 14.37 -29.38
N ASN A 806 38.96 13.62 -30.32
CA ASN A 806 39.64 13.23 -31.55
C ASN A 806 39.90 14.41 -32.50
N VAL A 807 39.01 15.40 -32.53
CA VAL A 807 39.18 16.65 -33.29
C VAL A 807 40.25 17.52 -32.62
N VAL A 808 40.12 17.77 -31.31
CA VAL A 808 41.06 18.57 -30.54
C VAL A 808 42.49 18.00 -30.60
N ASN A 809 42.67 16.69 -30.43
CA ASN A 809 43.98 16.04 -30.48
C ASN A 809 44.64 16.08 -31.87
N LYS A 810 43.87 16.26 -32.95
CA LYS A 810 44.40 16.41 -34.31
C LYS A 810 44.79 17.84 -34.63
N ASP A 811 43.99 18.80 -34.17
CA ASP A 811 44.04 20.18 -34.69
C ASP A 811 44.67 21.18 -33.70
N ILE A 812 44.70 20.88 -32.40
CA ILE A 812 45.26 21.77 -31.36
C ILE A 812 46.54 21.18 -30.77
N LYS A 813 47.67 21.84 -31.01
CA LYS A 813 48.99 21.44 -30.49
C LYS A 813 49.47 22.28 -29.30
N GLU A 814 48.76 23.36 -28.99
CA GLU A 814 49.15 24.28 -27.92
C GLU A 814 48.77 23.70 -26.54
N PRO A 815 49.72 23.55 -25.60
CA PRO A 815 49.50 22.79 -24.36
C PRO A 815 48.40 23.35 -23.45
N ILE A 816 48.28 24.67 -23.38
CA ILE A 816 47.33 25.36 -22.47
C ILE A 816 45.90 25.21 -22.98
N LEU A 817 45.68 25.42 -24.29
CA LEU A 817 44.39 25.18 -24.95
C LEU A 817 44.01 23.70 -24.91
N LEU A 818 44.96 22.79 -25.16
CA LEU A 818 44.74 21.35 -25.05
C LEU A 818 44.33 20.96 -23.63
N SER A 819 44.94 21.54 -22.60
CA SER A 819 44.53 21.32 -21.21
C SER A 819 43.11 21.82 -20.93
N THR A 820 42.72 22.95 -21.53
CA THR A 820 41.40 23.56 -21.36
C THR A 820 40.31 22.72 -22.03
N PHE A 821 40.58 22.21 -23.23
CA PHE A 821 39.68 21.27 -23.91
C PHE A 821 39.60 19.92 -23.20
N ASN A 822 40.69 19.40 -22.66
CA ASN A 822 40.66 18.19 -21.83
C ASN A 822 39.84 18.38 -20.55
N ARG A 823 39.83 19.58 -19.97
CA ARG A 823 38.92 19.93 -18.87
C ARG A 823 37.47 19.98 -19.34
N LEU A 824 37.19 20.54 -20.53
CA LEU A 824 35.84 20.57 -21.12
C LEU A 824 35.30 19.19 -21.45
N GLU A 825 36.14 18.31 -22.00
CA GLU A 825 35.82 16.91 -22.26
C GLU A 825 35.35 16.22 -20.98
N LYS A 826 36.06 16.41 -19.85
CA LYS A 826 35.66 15.85 -18.56
C LYS A 826 34.31 16.38 -18.06
N VAL A 827 34.02 17.67 -18.29
CA VAL A 827 32.72 18.27 -17.92
C VAL A 827 31.61 17.68 -18.79
N ILE A 828 31.81 17.56 -20.11
CA ILE A 828 30.83 16.99 -21.05
C ILE A 828 30.58 15.50 -20.78
N LEU A 829 31.57 14.75 -20.31
CA LEU A 829 31.41 13.35 -19.91
C LEU A 829 30.60 13.17 -18.62
N ASN A 830 30.51 14.20 -17.78
CA ASN A 830 29.78 14.11 -16.51
C ASN A 830 29.02 15.40 -16.12
N PRO A 831 28.14 15.94 -16.99
CA PRO A 831 27.43 17.18 -16.71
C PRO A 831 26.37 17.00 -15.62
N PHE A 832 25.91 15.77 -15.38
CA PHE A 832 24.96 15.42 -14.32
C PHE A 832 25.61 15.27 -12.94
N ILE A 833 26.86 15.68 -12.73
CA ILE A 833 27.58 15.43 -11.48
C ILE A 833 26.80 15.93 -10.25
N TYR A 834 26.19 17.12 -10.34
CA TYR A 834 25.37 17.68 -9.25
C TYR A 834 23.97 17.07 -9.14
N CYS A 835 23.52 16.29 -10.12
CA CYS A 835 22.22 15.60 -10.14
C CYS A 835 22.32 14.09 -9.90
N SER A 836 23.55 13.59 -9.68
CA SER A 836 23.82 12.16 -9.48
C SER A 836 23.23 11.62 -8.18
N THR A 837 23.11 12.49 -7.18
CA THR A 837 22.48 12.20 -5.89
C THR A 837 21.65 13.39 -5.42
N GLU A 838 20.72 13.11 -4.51
CA GLU A 838 19.86 14.14 -3.92
C GLU A 838 20.65 15.08 -3.02
N TYR A 839 21.60 14.55 -2.24
CA TYR A 839 22.52 15.38 -1.47
C TYR A 839 23.29 16.39 -2.33
N ARG A 840 23.86 15.97 -3.47
CA ARG A 840 24.59 16.89 -4.36
C ARG A 840 23.69 17.94 -4.97
N LEU A 841 22.46 17.56 -5.33
CA LEU A 841 21.48 18.46 -5.89
C LEU A 841 21.09 19.53 -4.85
N ASN A 842 20.74 19.10 -3.64
CA ASN A 842 20.35 19.97 -2.55
C ASN A 842 21.49 20.90 -2.11
N LYS A 843 22.72 20.37 -2.01
CA LYS A 843 23.91 21.18 -1.71
C LYS A 843 24.15 22.24 -2.79
N TRP A 844 24.12 21.84 -4.07
CA TRP A 844 24.28 22.79 -5.17
C TRP A 844 23.18 23.86 -5.20
N LEU A 845 21.93 23.49 -4.91
CA LEU A 845 20.81 24.44 -4.82
C LEU A 845 20.97 25.42 -3.64
N THR A 846 21.47 24.94 -2.50
CA THR A 846 21.76 25.76 -1.32
C THR A 846 22.92 26.72 -1.57
N ASP A 847 24.03 26.21 -2.10
CA ASP A 847 25.23 27.00 -2.43
C ASP A 847 24.93 28.09 -3.48
N ASN A 848 23.97 27.86 -4.39
CA ASN A 848 23.50 28.83 -5.38
C ASN A 848 22.29 29.66 -4.93
N LYS A 849 21.89 29.60 -3.64
CA LYS A 849 20.78 30.37 -3.04
C LYS A 849 19.41 30.15 -3.73
N LEU A 850 19.21 29.01 -4.38
CA LEU A 850 17.95 28.63 -5.03
C LEU A 850 17.01 27.89 -4.05
N MET A 851 17.52 27.53 -2.88
CA MET A 851 16.77 26.98 -1.75
C MET A 851 17.26 27.64 -0.46
N SER A 852 16.32 28.04 0.41
CA SER A 852 16.60 28.54 1.75
C SER A 852 15.87 27.66 2.77
N ASN A 853 16.63 26.80 3.45
CA ASN A 853 16.18 25.80 4.43
C ASN A 853 15.17 24.78 3.88
N VAL A 854 15.64 23.55 3.66
CA VAL A 854 14.76 22.38 3.46
C VAL A 854 13.91 22.22 4.72
N GLN A 855 12.62 22.55 4.64
CA GLN A 855 11.69 22.26 5.71
C GLN A 855 11.36 20.77 5.69
N GLN A 856 11.60 20.13 6.82
CA GLN A 856 11.26 18.75 7.12
C GLN A 856 9.75 18.54 6.92
N ILE A 857 9.37 17.66 5.98
CA ILE A 857 7.99 17.24 5.80
C ILE A 857 7.68 16.22 6.90
N ASN A 858 6.99 16.64 7.95
CA ASN A 858 6.38 15.73 8.91
C ASN A 858 5.14 15.10 8.29
N ILE A 859 5.18 13.80 8.03
CA ILE A 859 4.01 13.01 7.65
C ILE A 859 3.31 12.58 8.94
N ASN A 860 2.09 13.11 9.15
CA ASN A 860 1.10 12.72 10.16
C ASN A 860 1.47 12.92 11.65
N ASN A 861 1.02 14.05 12.19
CA ASN A 861 0.87 14.25 13.63
C ASN A 861 -0.45 13.65 14.12
N GLU A 862 -0.39 12.54 14.86
CA GLU A 862 -1.33 12.29 15.96
C GLU A 862 -0.53 11.87 17.21
N LEU A 863 -0.27 12.83 18.10
CA LEU A 863 0.10 12.52 19.48
C LEU A 863 -1.18 12.18 20.24
N CYS A 864 -1.47 10.89 20.39
CA CYS A 864 -2.51 10.46 21.32
C CYS A 864 -2.00 10.59 22.76
N ALA A 865 -2.75 11.30 23.61
CA ALA A 865 -2.50 11.32 25.05
C ALA A 865 -2.70 9.91 25.63
N VAL A 866 -1.62 9.28 26.09
CA VAL A 866 -1.67 8.01 26.83
C VAL A 866 -1.65 8.32 28.33
N ASN A 867 -2.65 7.85 29.04
CA ASN A 867 -2.73 7.97 30.50
C ASN A 867 -1.57 7.22 31.16
N HIS A 868 -0.69 7.95 31.85
CA HIS A 868 0.42 7.38 32.61
C HIS A 868 0.12 7.44 34.11
N GLY A 869 -0.41 6.35 34.65
CA GLY A 869 -0.37 6.06 36.08
C GLY A 869 0.47 4.81 36.29
N GLU A 870 1.54 4.93 37.10
CA GLU A 870 2.29 3.84 37.78
C GLU A 870 3.67 3.37 37.25
N HIS A 871 4.25 3.86 36.13
CA HIS A 871 5.45 3.19 35.55
C HIS A 871 6.83 3.89 35.65
N LEU A 872 6.97 5.00 36.38
CA LEU A 872 8.28 5.67 36.55
C LEU A 872 9.33 4.83 37.31
N GLU A 873 8.92 3.92 38.21
CA GLU A 873 9.84 3.08 38.98
C GLU A 873 10.55 1.99 38.14
N MET A 874 9.91 1.50 37.07
CA MET A 874 10.46 0.42 36.24
C MET A 874 11.61 0.91 35.35
N PHE A 875 11.56 2.18 34.95
CA PHE A 875 12.61 2.82 34.17
C PHE A 875 13.89 3.05 34.99
N PHE A 876 13.76 3.43 36.27
CA PHE A 876 14.92 3.48 37.15
C PHE A 876 15.61 2.12 37.24
N GLN A 877 14.93 0.97 37.10
CA GLN A 877 15.59 -0.34 37.12
C GLN A 877 16.48 -0.65 35.90
N ILE A 878 16.18 -0.10 34.71
CA ILE A 878 16.99 -0.32 33.48
C ILE A 878 18.29 0.49 33.54
N LEU A 879 18.27 1.69 34.13
CA LEU A 879 19.45 2.55 34.25
C LEU A 879 20.14 2.49 35.63
N SER A 880 19.52 1.91 36.66
CA SER A 880 20.09 1.86 38.02
C SER A 880 20.91 0.62 38.35
N LYS A 881 20.88 -0.44 37.53
CA LYS A 881 21.76 -1.61 37.72
C LYS A 881 23.08 -1.42 36.99
N GLU A 882 23.95 -0.67 37.68
CA GLU A 882 25.40 -0.49 37.50
C GLU A 882 25.95 0.21 36.23
N ASN A 883 26.70 1.27 36.54
CA ASN A 883 27.72 1.99 35.77
C ASN A 883 27.35 2.85 34.53
N CYS A 884 26.64 2.40 33.49
CA CYS A 884 26.50 3.24 32.29
C CYS A 884 25.33 4.24 32.37
N GLY A 885 24.12 3.78 32.70
CA GLY A 885 22.93 4.63 32.82
C GLY A 885 22.99 5.65 33.96
N LYS A 886 23.49 5.23 35.12
CA LYS A 886 23.71 6.12 36.28
C LYS A 886 24.69 7.25 35.96
N LYS A 887 25.83 6.98 35.31
CA LYS A 887 26.81 8.02 34.92
C LYS A 887 26.25 9.03 33.93
N LYS A 888 25.43 8.58 32.97
CA LYS A 888 24.76 9.47 32.00
C LYS A 888 23.73 10.38 32.66
N ILE A 889 22.92 9.84 33.58
CA ILE A 889 21.87 10.63 34.28
C ILE A 889 22.46 11.59 35.32
N THR A 890 23.55 11.24 36.01
CA THR A 890 24.16 12.14 37.01
C THR A 890 24.61 13.48 36.44
N GLN A 891 24.78 13.61 35.12
CA GLN A 891 25.12 14.88 34.46
C GLN A 891 23.92 15.86 34.38
N PHE A 892 22.71 15.40 34.72
CA PHE A 892 21.45 16.13 34.61
C PHE A 892 20.71 16.23 35.95
N ASP A 893 21.45 16.27 37.05
CA ASP A 893 20.88 16.32 38.39
C ASP A 893 19.92 17.52 38.55
N GLY A 894 18.73 17.27 39.10
CA GLY A 894 17.67 18.27 39.24
C GLY A 894 16.92 18.67 37.95
N LYS A 895 17.17 18.02 36.80
CA LYS A 895 16.48 18.30 35.51
C LYS A 895 15.50 17.19 35.13
N ILE A 896 14.47 17.53 34.36
CA ILE A 896 13.53 16.54 33.76
C ILE A 896 14.18 15.99 32.49
N VAL A 897 14.39 14.68 32.42
CA VAL A 897 15.13 14.04 31.33
C VAL A 897 14.38 12.85 30.76
N PHE A 898 14.25 12.78 29.44
CA PHE A 898 13.71 11.65 28.70
C PHE A 898 14.81 10.90 27.94
N PRO A 899 15.07 9.62 28.25
CA PRO A 899 15.90 8.77 27.41
C PRO A 899 15.19 8.43 26.11
N TYR A 900 15.94 8.16 25.06
CA TYR A 900 15.39 7.52 23.86
C TYR A 900 16.43 6.62 23.21
N PHE A 901 15.96 5.67 22.41
CA PHE A 901 16.81 4.82 21.59
C PHE A 901 16.65 5.19 20.13
N LEU A 902 17.76 5.27 19.41
CA LEU A 902 17.75 5.32 17.95
C LEU A 902 17.73 3.90 17.40
N TYR A 903 17.03 3.70 16.30
CA TYR A 903 17.02 2.45 15.56
C TYR A 903 17.17 2.72 14.08
N ILE A 904 17.97 1.92 13.39
CA ILE A 904 18.28 2.12 11.99
C ILE A 904 17.92 0.86 11.22
N ASP A 905 17.22 1.03 10.12
CA ASP A 905 16.83 -0.03 9.21
C ASP A 905 16.91 0.44 7.75
N ASP A 906 17.31 -0.45 6.85
CA ASP A 906 17.38 -0.17 5.41
C ASP A 906 16.18 -0.85 4.73
N PHE A 907 15.31 -0.06 4.09
CA PHE A 907 14.16 -0.59 3.35
C PHE A 907 14.16 -0.13 1.88
N GLU A 908 13.62 -0.96 0.98
CA GLU A 908 13.62 -0.67 -0.47
C GLU A 908 12.29 -0.05 -0.92
N ILE A 909 12.35 1.16 -1.49
CA ILE A 909 11.19 1.81 -2.09
C ILE A 909 11.11 1.37 -3.55
N ASN A 910 10.18 0.45 -3.88
CA ASN A 910 9.84 -0.06 -5.23
C ASN A 910 10.69 -1.18 -5.84
N ASN A 911 10.60 -2.41 -5.31
CA ASN A 911 10.92 -3.57 -6.16
C ASN A 911 10.23 -4.90 -5.78
N PRO A 912 9.08 -5.25 -6.40
CA PRO A 912 8.59 -6.61 -6.40
C PRO A 912 8.93 -7.41 -7.69
N LEU A 913 9.71 -6.87 -8.65
CA LEU A 913 9.76 -7.43 -10.04
C LEU A 913 11.12 -7.50 -10.78
N ARG A 914 12.29 -7.08 -10.25
CA ARG A 914 13.59 -7.27 -10.95
C ARG A 914 14.79 -7.54 -10.03
N SER A 915 15.86 -8.10 -10.61
CA SER A 915 17.12 -8.51 -9.95
C SER A 915 18.20 -7.41 -9.81
N HIS A 916 17.88 -6.13 -10.00
CA HIS A 916 18.81 -5.02 -9.70
C HIS A 916 18.49 -4.42 -8.33
N ALA A 917 18.83 -5.19 -7.30
CA ALA A 917 18.43 -5.01 -5.90
C ALA A 917 19.31 -4.05 -5.08
N THR A 918 19.70 -2.87 -5.60
CA THR A 918 20.60 -1.98 -4.83
C THR A 918 20.45 -0.47 -5.06
N TYR A 919 19.61 0.00 -5.98
CA TYR A 919 19.61 1.42 -6.38
C TYR A 919 18.59 2.31 -5.65
N GLN A 920 17.62 1.75 -4.91
CA GLN A 920 16.51 2.50 -4.28
C GLN A 920 16.32 2.20 -2.78
N SER A 921 17.36 1.69 -2.10
CA SER A 921 17.30 1.48 -0.65
C SER A 921 17.35 2.83 0.10
N ILE A 922 16.54 2.96 1.15
CA ILE A 922 16.50 4.09 2.07
C ILE A 922 16.83 3.57 3.47
N ALA A 923 17.84 4.18 4.07
CA ALA A 923 18.14 4.07 5.49
C ALA A 923 17.14 4.94 6.26
N ALA A 924 16.23 4.29 6.97
CA ALA A 924 15.36 4.94 7.93
C ALA A 924 16.01 4.93 9.31
N ILE A 925 16.02 6.09 9.95
CA ILE A 925 16.42 6.26 11.34
C ILE A 925 15.15 6.57 12.11
N TYR A 926 14.86 5.75 13.11
CA TYR A 926 13.73 5.88 14.01
C TYR A 926 14.20 6.20 15.42
N TYR A 927 13.33 6.77 16.24
CA TYR A 927 13.52 6.88 17.68
C TYR A 927 12.32 6.32 18.44
N SER A 928 12.58 5.79 19.64
CA SER A 928 11.55 5.23 20.51
C SER A 928 11.87 5.51 21.97
N PHE A 929 10.85 5.80 22.77
CA PHE A 929 11.00 6.01 24.21
C PHE A 929 10.83 4.67 24.96
N PRO A 930 11.77 4.27 25.82
CA PRO A 930 11.70 3.01 26.56
C PRO A 930 10.64 2.98 27.68
N LEU A 931 9.75 3.98 27.74
CA LEU A 931 8.84 4.27 28.86
C LEU A 931 7.43 3.69 28.69
N VAL A 932 7.11 3.02 27.57
CA VAL A 932 5.72 2.66 27.23
C VAL A 932 5.49 1.14 27.32
N GLU A 933 4.58 0.71 28.19
CA GLU A 933 4.00 -0.63 28.09
C GLU A 933 3.36 -0.75 26.70
N ASN A 934 3.94 -1.57 25.83
CA ASN A 934 3.72 -1.69 24.36
C ASN A 934 4.76 -1.01 23.45
N ASN A 935 6.07 -1.09 23.75
CA ASN A 935 7.15 -0.68 22.83
C ASN A 935 7.07 -1.29 21.40
N SER A 936 6.27 -2.33 21.18
CA SER A 936 6.03 -2.99 19.88
C SER A 936 4.84 -2.46 19.07
N LYS A 937 4.09 -1.48 19.59
CA LYS A 937 3.07 -0.81 18.78
C LYS A 937 3.74 0.21 17.86
N LEU A 938 3.35 0.22 16.58
CA LEU A 938 3.81 1.21 15.60
C LEU A 938 3.61 2.66 16.09
N SER A 939 2.60 2.92 16.92
CA SER A 939 2.36 4.23 17.55
C SER A 939 3.48 4.73 18.46
N ASN A 940 4.45 3.87 18.81
CA ASN A 940 5.56 4.17 19.73
C ASN A 940 6.93 4.19 19.03
N ILE A 941 6.96 4.11 17.69
CA ILE A 941 8.16 4.21 16.86
C ILE A 941 8.03 5.46 16.01
N PHE A 942 8.93 6.42 16.21
CA PHE A 942 8.87 7.71 15.55
C PHE A 942 9.99 7.83 14.52
N LEU A 943 9.72 8.43 13.37
CA LEU A 943 10.70 8.62 12.32
C LEU A 943 11.60 9.84 12.66
N ALA A 944 12.92 9.63 12.69
CA ALA A 944 13.93 10.67 12.88
C ALA A 944 14.48 11.20 11.55
N ALA A 945 14.82 10.31 10.62
CA ALA A 945 15.39 10.66 9.32
C ALA A 945 15.15 9.57 8.27
N LEU A 946 15.05 9.98 7.00
CA LEU A 946 15.10 9.10 5.83
C LEU A 946 16.27 9.54 4.96
N ILE A 947 17.19 8.63 4.70
CA ILE A 947 18.42 8.91 3.95
C ILE A 947 18.56 7.85 2.86
N LYS A 948 18.77 8.23 1.60
CA LYS A 948 19.08 7.24 0.55
C LYS A 948 20.34 6.47 0.94
N SER A 949 20.30 5.14 0.99
CA SER A 949 21.49 4.37 1.39
C SER A 949 22.63 4.53 0.38
N ALA A 950 22.33 4.96 -0.86
CA ALA A 950 23.34 5.39 -1.84
C ALA A 950 24.13 6.63 -1.37
N ASP A 951 23.48 7.59 -0.71
CA ASP A 951 24.13 8.81 -0.22
C ASP A 951 25.04 8.50 0.98
N LEU A 952 24.61 7.60 1.88
CA LEU A 952 25.47 7.11 2.97
C LEU A 952 26.73 6.38 2.43
N LYS A 953 26.59 5.65 1.33
CA LYS A 953 27.72 4.96 0.67
C LYS A 953 28.66 5.94 -0.03
N GLU A 954 28.15 6.99 -0.66
CA GLU A 954 28.95 7.93 -1.44
C GLU A 954 29.58 9.05 -0.60
N PHE A 955 28.84 9.63 0.35
CA PHE A 955 29.30 10.79 1.14
C PHE A 955 29.76 10.40 2.55
N GLY A 956 29.42 9.20 3.00
CA GLY A 956 29.72 8.73 4.36
C GLY A 956 28.73 9.26 5.40
N ASN A 957 28.86 8.77 6.63
CA ASN A 957 27.90 9.06 7.70
C ASN A 957 27.92 10.53 8.13
N ASP A 958 29.10 11.16 8.25
CA ASP A 958 29.23 12.51 8.80
C ASP A 958 28.35 13.56 8.09
N PRO A 959 28.45 13.78 6.76
CA PRO A 959 27.63 14.79 6.10
C PRO A 959 26.14 14.44 6.08
N CYS A 960 25.81 13.14 6.03
CA CYS A 960 24.42 12.69 5.98
C CYS A 960 23.71 12.80 7.34
N LEU A 961 24.42 12.60 8.45
CA LEU A 961 23.87 12.63 9.80
C LEU A 961 24.03 13.97 10.51
N LEU A 962 24.85 14.90 9.98
CA LEU A 962 25.21 16.15 10.65
C LEU A 962 24.00 16.90 11.22
N GLN A 963 22.94 17.05 10.42
CA GLN A 963 21.74 17.77 10.86
C GLN A 963 21.04 17.06 12.03
N LEU A 964 20.86 15.74 11.93
CA LEU A 964 20.26 14.94 13.00
C LEU A 964 21.09 15.02 14.30
N ILE A 965 22.42 14.94 14.18
CA ILE A 965 23.33 15.03 15.34
C ILE A 965 23.29 16.42 15.98
N ASN A 966 23.15 17.49 15.19
CA ASN A 966 22.98 18.85 15.71
C ASN A 966 21.68 18.98 16.52
N GLU A 967 20.57 18.43 16.02
CA GLU A 967 19.29 18.40 16.75
C GLU A 967 19.39 17.59 18.04
N ILE A 968 20.06 16.43 18.01
CA ILE A 968 20.30 15.61 19.21
C ILE A 968 21.12 16.38 20.25
N ASN A 969 22.19 17.04 19.83
CA ASN A 969 23.02 17.87 20.71
C ASN A 969 22.24 19.06 21.28
N PHE A 970 21.33 19.66 20.51
CA PHE A 970 20.43 20.71 20.98
C PHE A 970 19.46 20.17 22.04
N LEU A 971 18.79 19.03 21.79
CA LEU A 971 17.87 18.41 22.75
C LEU A 971 18.56 17.93 24.03
N GLU A 972 19.82 17.51 23.94
CA GLU A 972 20.62 17.12 25.10
C GLU A 972 21.09 18.35 25.91
N LYS A 973 21.54 19.42 25.24
CA LYS A 973 22.15 20.58 25.91
C LYS A 973 21.12 21.61 26.37
N GLU A 974 20.24 22.02 25.46
CA GLU A 974 19.28 23.11 25.66
C GLU A 974 17.91 22.54 26.10
N GLY A 975 17.46 21.43 25.49
CA GLY A 975 16.16 20.81 25.78
C GLY A 975 14.96 21.55 25.17
N LEU A 976 13.75 21.14 25.52
CA LEU A 976 12.49 21.74 25.10
C LEU A 976 11.75 22.37 26.30
N SER A 977 11.25 23.59 26.12
CA SER A 977 10.33 24.20 27.07
C SER A 977 8.89 23.76 26.74
N ILE A 978 8.25 23.08 27.68
CA ILE A 978 6.89 22.57 27.55
C ILE A 978 5.99 23.35 28.50
N SER A 979 5.06 24.12 27.93
CA SER A 979 4.03 24.81 28.69
C SER A 979 2.84 23.88 28.92
N THR A 980 2.47 23.69 30.19
CA THR A 980 1.32 22.87 30.59
C THR A 980 0.42 23.66 31.54
N GLU A 981 -0.78 23.13 31.81
CA GLU A 981 -1.70 23.70 32.81
C GLU A 981 -1.09 23.79 34.23
N TYR A 982 -0.01 23.06 34.49
CA TYR A 982 0.70 23.03 35.77
C TYR A 982 1.97 23.91 35.78
N GLY A 983 2.27 24.62 34.69
CA GLY A 983 3.45 25.49 34.56
C GLY A 983 4.34 25.14 33.37
N GLU A 984 5.43 25.90 33.21
CA GLU A 984 6.48 25.65 32.22
C GLU A 984 7.54 24.69 32.76
N PHE A 985 7.80 23.63 32.01
CA PHE A 985 8.79 22.61 32.34
C PHE A 985 9.87 22.56 31.27
N GLN A 986 11.13 22.64 31.69
CA GLN A 986 12.26 22.39 30.81
C GLN A 986 12.58 20.90 30.77
N VAL A 987 12.48 20.30 29.60
CA VAL A 987 12.62 18.86 29.37
C VAL A 987 13.81 18.59 28.46
N TYR A 988 14.73 17.74 28.91
CA TYR A 988 15.95 17.37 28.19
C TYR A 988 15.86 15.96 27.64
N PHE A 989 16.62 15.64 26.61
CA PHE A 989 16.62 14.31 26.00
C PHE A 989 18.01 13.71 25.96
N ILE A 990 18.15 12.44 26.32
CA ILE A 990 19.43 11.72 26.33
C ILE A 990 19.37 10.51 25.39
N LEU A 991 20.38 10.39 24.52
CA LEU A 991 20.55 9.20 23.69
C LEU A 991 21.01 8.02 24.55
N GLY A 992 20.15 7.02 24.70
CA GLY A 992 20.44 5.81 25.47
C GLY A 992 21.35 4.86 24.69
N LEU A 993 20.81 4.29 23.60
CA LEU A 993 21.44 3.28 22.74
C LEU A 993 21.10 3.56 21.27
N VAL A 994 22.00 3.16 20.38
CA VAL A 994 21.74 3.03 18.94
C VAL A 994 21.57 1.55 18.64
N LEU A 995 20.42 1.20 18.09
CA LEU A 995 19.96 -0.17 17.85
C LEU A 995 19.89 -0.46 16.34
N GLY A 996 20.00 -1.72 15.98
CA GLY A 996 19.95 -2.18 14.59
C GLY A 996 20.50 -3.58 14.48
N ASP A 997 20.44 -4.14 13.27
CA ASP A 997 21.15 -5.36 12.96
C ASP A 997 22.68 -5.12 13.04
N ASN A 998 23.47 -6.18 13.14
CA ASN A 998 24.92 -6.04 13.31
C ASN A 998 25.60 -5.28 12.15
N LEU A 999 25.17 -5.47 10.89
CA LEU A 999 25.81 -4.82 9.75
C LEU A 999 25.38 -3.35 9.64
N GLY A 1000 24.11 -3.04 9.86
CA GLY A 1000 23.61 -1.67 9.95
C GLY A 1000 24.27 -0.90 11.10
N LEU A 1001 24.37 -1.51 12.29
CA LEU A 1001 25.10 -0.93 13.42
C LEU A 1001 26.57 -0.70 13.12
N ASN A 1002 27.26 -1.70 12.56
CA ASN A 1002 28.66 -1.51 12.19
C ASN A 1002 28.81 -0.39 11.15
N SER A 1003 27.88 -0.29 10.19
CA SER A 1003 27.89 0.74 9.16
C SER A 1003 27.75 2.14 9.73
N ILE A 1004 26.77 2.38 10.62
CA ILE A 1004 26.52 3.71 11.19
C ILE A 1004 27.58 4.13 12.23
N LEU A 1005 28.13 3.15 12.96
CA LEU A 1005 29.14 3.39 14.00
C LEU A 1005 30.58 3.41 13.45
N GLU A 1006 30.75 3.34 12.13
CA GLU A 1006 32.06 3.34 11.44
C GLU A 1006 32.98 2.16 11.79
N PHE A 1007 32.39 0.99 12.06
CA PHE A 1007 33.08 -0.30 12.14
C PHE A 1007 32.98 -1.08 10.82
N SER A 1008 33.61 -2.25 10.77
CA SER A 1008 33.58 -3.11 9.59
C SER A 1008 32.17 -3.54 9.16
N LYS A 1009 31.81 -3.17 7.93
CA LYS A 1009 30.50 -3.43 7.30
C LYS A 1009 30.35 -4.83 6.72
N SER A 1010 31.23 -5.77 7.08
CA SER A 1010 31.19 -7.14 6.56
C SER A 1010 31.70 -8.14 7.59
N PHE A 1011 30.93 -9.20 7.82
CA PHE A 1011 31.40 -10.36 8.58
C PHE A 1011 32.55 -11.12 7.90
N SER A 1012 32.88 -10.76 6.65
CA SER A 1012 34.02 -11.34 5.97
C SER A 1012 35.36 -10.72 6.39
N SER A 1013 35.35 -9.52 6.97
CA SER A 1013 36.55 -8.81 7.40
C SER A 1013 37.32 -9.51 8.52
N ASN A 1014 38.61 -9.22 8.61
CA ASN A 1014 39.51 -9.72 9.64
C ASN A 1014 39.07 -9.31 11.04
N TYR A 1015 38.57 -8.09 11.21
CA TYR A 1015 38.11 -7.54 12.49
C TYR A 1015 36.67 -7.02 12.36
N TYR A 1016 35.70 -7.94 12.24
CA TYR A 1016 34.28 -7.61 12.01
C TYR A 1016 33.50 -7.26 13.29
N CYS A 1017 34.04 -7.58 14.47
CA CYS A 1017 33.36 -7.38 15.74
C CYS A 1017 33.47 -5.93 16.25
N ARG A 1018 32.34 -5.31 16.57
CA ARG A 1018 32.30 -3.98 17.22
C ARG A 1018 32.64 -4.01 18.71
N CYS A 1019 32.56 -5.18 19.35
CA CYS A 1019 32.79 -5.32 20.78
C CYS A 1019 34.27 -5.58 21.11
N CYS A 1020 34.99 -6.30 20.25
CA CYS A 1020 36.40 -6.66 20.49
C CYS A 1020 37.28 -6.56 19.24
N LYS A 1021 38.60 -6.60 19.45
CA LYS A 1021 39.66 -6.49 18.43
C LYS A 1021 40.23 -7.85 18.00
N ILE A 1022 39.42 -8.91 18.06
CA ILE A 1022 39.90 -10.28 17.80
C ILE A 1022 39.81 -10.60 16.32
N HIS A 1023 40.91 -11.13 15.76
CA HIS A 1023 40.97 -11.55 14.37
C HIS A 1023 40.03 -12.72 14.06
N LYS A 1024 39.38 -12.69 12.90
CA LYS A 1024 38.35 -13.65 12.46
C LYS A 1024 38.78 -15.11 12.58
N SER A 1025 40.01 -15.43 12.22
CA SER A 1025 40.56 -16.80 12.33
C SER A 1025 40.54 -17.35 13.77
N ILE A 1026 40.63 -16.47 14.77
CA ILE A 1026 40.54 -16.81 16.19
C ILE A 1026 39.06 -16.91 16.61
N THR A 1027 38.22 -15.96 16.18
CA THR A 1027 36.79 -15.93 16.53
C THR A 1027 36.04 -17.22 16.15
N GLN A 1028 36.49 -17.90 15.09
CA GLN A 1028 35.94 -19.17 14.62
C GLN A 1028 36.09 -20.34 15.62
N LYS A 1029 36.93 -20.18 16.63
CA LYS A 1029 37.20 -21.19 17.68
C LYS A 1029 36.99 -20.64 19.10
N LEU A 1030 36.74 -19.35 19.24
CA LEU A 1030 36.69 -18.67 20.54
C LEU A 1030 35.33 -18.89 21.20
N CYS A 1031 35.33 -19.64 22.30
CA CYS A 1031 34.09 -19.98 23.04
C CYS A 1031 33.81 -19.04 24.22
N VAL A 1032 34.78 -18.24 24.65
CA VAL A 1032 34.69 -17.36 25.82
C VAL A 1032 35.13 -15.95 25.44
N GLU A 1033 34.45 -14.94 25.97
CA GLU A 1033 34.84 -13.55 25.80
C GLU A 1033 36.23 -13.26 26.38
N ASN A 1034 37.07 -12.57 25.60
CA ASN A 1034 38.37 -12.12 26.04
C ASN A 1034 38.34 -10.63 26.41
N ILE A 1035 38.31 -10.36 27.72
CA ILE A 1035 38.18 -9.02 28.29
C ILE A 1035 39.33 -8.10 27.87
N SER A 1036 40.55 -8.62 27.71
CA SER A 1036 41.72 -7.79 27.36
C SER A 1036 41.69 -7.25 25.93
N ASN A 1037 40.87 -7.85 25.06
CA ASN A 1037 40.72 -7.44 23.66
C ASN A 1037 39.43 -6.64 23.41
N MET A 1038 38.71 -6.24 24.45
CA MET A 1038 37.50 -5.42 24.31
C MET A 1038 37.85 -4.02 23.81
N ARG A 1039 37.02 -3.47 22.92
CA ARG A 1039 37.16 -2.09 22.46
C ARG A 1039 36.78 -1.14 23.59
N ASN A 1040 37.55 -0.07 23.76
CA ASN A 1040 37.31 1.01 24.70
C ASN A 1040 37.71 2.34 24.06
N SER A 1041 37.38 3.46 24.69
CA SER A 1041 37.64 4.79 24.11
C SER A 1041 39.12 5.06 23.81
N ILE A 1042 40.03 4.48 24.61
CA ILE A 1042 41.48 4.64 24.43
C ILE A 1042 41.94 3.89 23.19
N ASN A 1043 41.71 2.57 23.14
CA ASN A 1043 42.18 1.75 22.02
C ASN A 1043 41.43 2.04 20.71
N TYR A 1044 40.21 2.59 20.78
CA TYR A 1044 39.48 3.10 19.63
C TYR A 1044 40.13 4.36 19.07
N SER A 1045 40.57 5.28 19.94
CA SER A 1045 41.28 6.49 19.51
C SER A 1045 42.60 6.14 18.82
N ASP A 1046 43.32 5.14 19.35
CA ASP A 1046 44.54 4.60 18.74
C ASP A 1046 44.24 3.97 17.36
N ASP A 1047 43.16 3.18 17.26
CA ASP A 1047 42.73 2.55 16.00
C ASP A 1047 42.36 3.59 14.92
N VAL A 1048 41.65 4.65 15.31
CA VAL A 1048 41.32 5.77 14.43
C VAL A 1048 42.59 6.49 13.96
N ALA A 1049 43.54 6.71 14.86
CA ALA A 1049 44.80 7.37 14.54
C ALA A 1049 45.71 6.53 13.62
N GLN A 1050 45.63 5.20 13.73
CA GLN A 1050 46.39 4.28 12.90
C GLN A 1050 45.97 4.34 11.42
N MET A 1051 44.73 4.75 11.12
CA MET A 1051 44.17 4.86 9.76
C MET A 1051 44.27 3.57 8.92
N ASP A 1052 44.33 2.41 9.58
CA ASP A 1052 44.39 1.10 8.93
C ASP A 1052 43.13 0.29 9.25
N PHE A 1053 42.10 0.44 8.41
CA PHE A 1053 40.83 -0.27 8.56
C PHE A 1053 40.99 -1.79 8.47
N SER A 1054 41.90 -2.29 7.63
CA SER A 1054 42.15 -3.72 7.44
C SER A 1054 42.62 -4.41 8.72
N GLU A 1055 43.45 -3.72 9.50
CA GLU A 1055 44.06 -4.24 10.72
C GLU A 1055 43.33 -3.86 12.02
N THR A 1056 42.49 -2.81 11.99
CA THR A 1056 41.78 -2.34 13.19
C THR A 1056 40.29 -2.66 13.18
N GLY A 1057 39.68 -2.81 12.00
CA GLY A 1057 38.22 -2.91 11.82
C GLY A 1057 37.45 -1.61 12.10
N VAL A 1058 38.15 -0.48 12.29
CA VAL A 1058 37.58 0.86 12.48
C VAL A 1058 37.85 1.68 11.22
N ASN A 1059 36.81 2.22 10.60
CA ASN A 1059 36.95 2.95 9.34
C ASN A 1059 37.44 4.39 9.59
N LYS A 1060 36.78 5.10 10.51
CA LYS A 1060 37.14 6.45 10.97
C LYS A 1060 36.42 6.77 12.29
N ASN A 1061 36.72 7.93 12.87
CA ASN A 1061 35.94 8.43 14.01
C ASN A 1061 34.48 8.64 13.61
N SER A 1062 33.55 8.06 14.36
CA SER A 1062 32.12 8.22 14.10
C SER A 1062 31.63 9.61 14.53
N ILE A 1063 30.81 10.25 13.69
CA ILE A 1063 30.13 11.52 14.03
C ILE A 1063 29.26 11.41 15.29
N LEU A 1064 28.76 10.21 15.61
CA LEU A 1064 27.98 9.99 16.83
C LEU A 1064 28.78 10.21 18.11
N ASN A 1065 30.12 10.08 18.06
CA ASN A 1065 30.99 10.40 19.21
C ASN A 1065 31.00 11.90 19.58
N SER A 1066 30.41 12.77 18.75
CA SER A 1066 30.21 14.18 19.08
C SER A 1066 29.05 14.41 20.07
N ILE A 1067 28.19 13.42 20.26
CA ILE A 1067 27.09 13.47 21.23
C ILE A 1067 27.68 13.24 22.61
N LYS A 1068 27.52 14.20 23.52
CA LYS A 1068 28.19 14.19 24.83
C LYS A 1068 27.83 12.95 25.67
N SER A 1069 26.59 12.48 25.58
CA SER A 1069 26.11 11.29 26.27
C SER A 1069 26.42 9.95 25.59
N PHE A 1070 27.12 9.93 24.44
CA PHE A 1070 27.29 8.72 23.62
C PHE A 1070 28.73 8.54 23.09
N HIS A 1071 29.22 7.31 23.15
CA HIS A 1071 30.44 6.89 22.47
C HIS A 1071 30.23 5.50 21.84
N VAL A 1072 30.76 5.27 20.64
CA VAL A 1072 30.51 4.03 19.88
C VAL A 1072 30.96 2.76 20.61
N THR A 1073 32.04 2.83 21.41
CA THR A 1073 32.51 1.69 22.23
C THR A 1073 31.68 1.46 23.49
N GLU A 1074 30.80 2.40 23.85
CA GLU A 1074 29.88 2.30 24.98
C GLU A 1074 28.43 2.00 24.52
N ASN A 1075 28.23 1.73 23.23
CA ASN A 1075 26.93 1.32 22.69
C ASN A 1075 26.69 -0.18 22.90
N TYR A 1076 26.51 -0.59 24.16
CA TYR A 1076 26.27 -1.98 24.54
C TYR A 1076 24.87 -2.45 24.11
N CYS A 1077 24.75 -2.92 22.88
CA CYS A 1077 23.49 -3.44 22.32
C CYS A 1077 23.72 -4.78 21.60
N VAL A 1078 22.69 -5.62 21.60
CA VAL A 1078 22.63 -6.92 20.92
C VAL A 1078 21.27 -7.12 20.29
N ASP A 1079 21.21 -7.95 19.26
CA ASP A 1079 19.98 -8.25 18.55
C ASP A 1079 19.67 -9.75 18.60
N VAL A 1080 18.86 -10.15 19.58
CA VAL A 1080 18.45 -11.54 19.77
C VAL A 1080 17.75 -12.09 18.51
N MET A 1081 17.01 -11.26 17.78
CA MET A 1081 16.26 -11.70 16.60
C MET A 1081 17.23 -12.12 15.50
N HIS A 1082 18.15 -11.21 15.13
CA HIS A 1082 19.11 -11.46 14.05
C HIS A 1082 20.22 -12.43 14.46
N ASP A 1083 20.78 -12.31 15.66
CA ASP A 1083 21.91 -13.14 16.11
C ASP A 1083 21.47 -14.57 16.39
N VAL A 1084 20.37 -14.73 17.13
CA VAL A 1084 19.94 -16.03 17.64
C VAL A 1084 18.96 -16.67 16.66
N PHE A 1085 17.80 -16.06 16.41
CA PHE A 1085 16.73 -16.72 15.66
C PHE A 1085 16.95 -16.76 14.15
N GLU A 1086 17.43 -15.69 13.53
CA GLU A 1086 17.82 -15.68 12.09
C GLU A 1086 19.28 -16.10 11.88
N GLY A 1087 19.92 -16.57 12.94
CA GLY A 1087 21.35 -16.81 12.98
C GLY A 1087 21.69 -18.18 13.51
N ILE A 1088 22.17 -18.21 14.75
CA ILE A 1088 22.62 -19.41 15.45
C ILE A 1088 21.62 -20.55 15.31
N CYS A 1089 20.33 -20.27 15.50
CA CYS A 1089 19.24 -21.24 15.39
C CYS A 1089 19.16 -21.93 14.02
N HIS A 1090 19.43 -21.23 12.91
CA HIS A 1090 19.43 -21.85 11.58
C HIS A 1090 20.54 -22.89 11.45
N TYR A 1091 21.76 -22.55 11.89
CA TYR A 1091 22.91 -23.45 11.80
C TYR A 1091 22.72 -24.65 12.72
N ASP A 1092 22.39 -24.39 13.98
CA ASP A 1092 22.32 -25.39 15.03
C ASP A 1092 21.19 -26.40 14.77
N ILE A 1093 19.98 -25.93 14.45
CA ILE A 1093 18.85 -26.82 14.16
C ILE A 1093 19.08 -27.60 12.86
N CYS A 1094 19.71 -27.02 11.84
CA CYS A 1094 20.06 -27.79 10.64
C CYS A 1094 21.04 -28.92 10.96
N HIS A 1095 22.06 -28.66 11.79
CA HIS A 1095 22.99 -29.70 12.25
C HIS A 1095 22.28 -30.79 13.05
N ILE A 1096 21.42 -30.40 14.01
CA ILE A 1096 20.64 -31.33 14.84
C ILE A 1096 19.73 -32.21 13.97
N ILE A 1097 18.95 -31.62 13.06
CA ILE A 1097 18.04 -32.37 12.18
C ILE A 1097 18.84 -33.30 11.26
N LYS A 1098 19.96 -32.83 10.67
CA LYS A 1098 20.79 -33.67 9.80
C LYS A 1098 21.39 -34.83 10.56
N TYR A 1099 21.84 -34.61 11.79
CA TYR A 1099 22.36 -35.68 12.65
C TYR A 1099 21.28 -36.74 12.88
N TYR A 1100 20.08 -36.37 13.34
CA TYR A 1100 19.04 -37.36 13.64
C TYR A 1100 18.42 -38.03 12.41
N VAL A 1101 18.41 -37.35 11.26
CA VAL A 1101 17.85 -37.90 10.02
C VAL A 1101 18.86 -38.78 9.29
N TYR A 1102 20.11 -38.35 9.15
CA TYR A 1102 21.09 -39.02 8.27
C TYR A 1102 22.15 -39.83 9.02
N THR A 1103 22.55 -39.38 10.22
CA THR A 1103 23.64 -40.03 10.97
C THR A 1103 23.11 -41.03 12.00
N ALA A 1104 22.28 -40.58 12.94
CA ALA A 1104 21.69 -41.41 13.98
C ALA A 1104 20.44 -42.16 13.50
N GLN A 1105 19.81 -41.67 12.41
CA GLN A 1105 18.63 -42.29 11.78
C GLN A 1105 17.47 -42.57 12.74
N ILE A 1106 17.27 -41.70 13.73
CA ILE A 1106 16.22 -41.81 14.76
C ILE A 1106 14.84 -41.56 14.16
N PHE A 1107 14.73 -40.57 13.27
CA PHE A 1107 13.49 -40.26 12.57
C PHE A 1107 13.77 -39.76 11.16
N SER A 1108 12.79 -39.93 10.27
CA SER A 1108 12.87 -39.37 8.92
C SER A 1108 12.46 -37.90 8.88
N LEU A 1109 12.90 -37.16 7.86
CA LEU A 1109 12.46 -35.78 7.66
C LEU A 1109 10.93 -35.68 7.46
N ASP A 1110 10.33 -36.68 6.81
CA ASP A 1110 8.87 -36.80 6.67
C ASP A 1110 8.18 -36.99 8.02
N THR A 1111 8.75 -37.79 8.92
CA THR A 1111 8.26 -37.96 10.30
C THR A 1111 8.25 -36.63 11.05
N LEU A 1112 9.35 -35.87 10.99
CA LEU A 1112 9.44 -34.55 11.63
C LEU A 1112 8.40 -33.58 11.04
N ASN A 1113 8.29 -33.50 9.72
CA ASN A 1113 7.30 -32.62 9.06
C ASN A 1113 5.86 -33.00 9.42
N LYS A 1114 5.53 -34.30 9.49
CA LYS A 1114 4.21 -34.77 9.93
C LYS A 1114 3.92 -34.41 11.38
N ARG A 1115 4.88 -34.62 12.29
CA ARG A 1115 4.71 -34.28 13.71
C ARG A 1115 4.55 -32.78 13.92
N LYS A 1116 5.34 -31.98 13.22
CA LYS A 1116 5.24 -30.51 13.19
C LYS A 1116 3.85 -30.05 12.70
N THR A 1117 3.37 -30.58 11.57
CA THR A 1117 2.04 -30.20 11.01
C THR A 1117 0.88 -30.59 11.92
N ASN A 1118 0.98 -31.71 12.65
CA ASN A 1118 -0.07 -32.19 13.55
C ASN A 1118 0.08 -31.71 14.99
N PHE A 1119 1.11 -30.92 15.30
CA PHE A 1119 1.37 -30.44 16.65
C PHE A 1119 0.34 -29.37 17.04
N ASN A 1120 -0.19 -29.45 18.26
CA ASN A 1120 -1.11 -28.43 18.78
C ASN A 1120 -0.32 -27.25 19.36
N TYR A 1121 -0.15 -26.20 18.57
CA TYR A 1121 0.55 -24.96 18.97
C TYR A 1121 -0.25 -24.06 19.93
N GLY A 1122 -1.53 -24.38 20.21
CA GLY A 1122 -2.40 -23.53 21.02
C GLY A 1122 -2.88 -22.25 20.31
N SER A 1123 -3.85 -21.54 20.88
CA SER A 1123 -4.54 -20.41 20.22
C SER A 1123 -3.69 -19.15 20.01
N ILE A 1124 -2.54 -19.05 20.68
CA ILE A 1124 -1.65 -17.88 20.61
C ILE A 1124 -0.66 -18.01 19.46
N GLU A 1125 -0.14 -19.22 19.20
CA GLU A 1125 0.95 -19.47 18.24
C GLU A 1125 0.47 -20.05 16.90
N THR A 1126 -0.85 -20.19 16.67
CA THR A 1126 -1.40 -20.70 15.40
C THR A 1126 -1.00 -19.88 14.16
N GLY A 1127 -0.62 -18.61 14.34
CA GLY A 1127 -0.15 -17.74 13.27
C GLY A 1127 1.33 -17.88 12.91
N ASN A 1128 2.13 -18.55 13.74
CA ASN A 1128 3.61 -18.64 13.63
C ASN A 1128 4.08 -20.09 13.36
N ILE A 1129 3.28 -20.87 12.65
CA ILE A 1129 3.59 -22.28 12.38
C ILE A 1129 4.69 -22.35 11.31
N SER A 1130 5.82 -22.96 11.67
CA SER A 1130 6.95 -23.07 10.75
C SER A 1130 6.59 -23.89 9.50
N PRO A 1131 7.07 -23.53 8.30
CA PRO A 1131 6.80 -24.25 7.05
C PRO A 1131 7.51 -25.60 6.97
N GLU A 1132 7.22 -26.37 5.92
CA GLU A 1132 7.85 -27.66 5.67
C GLU A 1132 9.37 -27.55 5.49
N ILE A 1133 10.11 -28.40 6.20
CA ILE A 1133 11.57 -28.46 6.11
C ILE A 1133 11.94 -29.39 4.96
N SER A 1134 12.67 -28.87 3.97
CA SER A 1134 13.17 -29.63 2.83
C SER A 1134 14.64 -29.98 2.99
N VAL A 1135 15.09 -31.03 2.29
CA VAL A 1135 16.51 -31.42 2.23
C VAL A 1135 17.38 -30.27 1.71
N ASN A 1136 16.88 -29.50 0.75
CA ASN A 1136 17.59 -28.34 0.21
C ASN A 1136 17.86 -27.26 1.26
N HIS A 1137 16.92 -27.03 2.19
CA HIS A 1137 17.08 -26.08 3.29
C HIS A 1137 18.18 -26.54 4.26
N LEU A 1138 18.19 -27.84 4.61
CA LEU A 1138 19.21 -28.45 5.48
C LEU A 1138 20.60 -28.44 4.84
N ASN A 1139 20.68 -28.61 3.52
CA ASN A 1139 21.96 -28.55 2.81
C ASN A 1139 22.56 -27.14 2.73
N LYS A 1140 21.70 -26.11 2.71
CA LYS A 1140 22.12 -24.71 2.75
C LYS A 1140 22.37 -24.17 4.17
N TYR A 1141 22.13 -24.96 5.22
CA TYR A 1141 22.13 -24.52 6.62
C TYR A 1141 21.25 -23.28 6.86
N HIS A 1142 20.12 -23.23 6.17
CA HIS A 1142 19.20 -22.10 6.23
C HIS A 1142 17.77 -22.59 6.07
N LEU A 1143 17.05 -22.61 7.19
CA LEU A 1143 15.61 -22.89 7.21
C LEU A 1143 14.83 -21.69 6.67
N LYS A 1144 13.74 -21.93 5.95
CA LYS A 1144 12.90 -20.86 5.41
C LYS A 1144 11.84 -20.49 6.46
N MET A 1145 12.24 -19.83 7.54
CA MET A 1145 11.37 -19.45 8.65
C MET A 1145 11.65 -17.99 9.01
N SER A 1146 10.62 -17.22 9.37
CA SER A 1146 10.82 -15.93 10.04
C SER A 1146 11.41 -16.13 11.45
N ALA A 1147 12.01 -15.10 12.04
CA ALA A 1147 12.52 -15.17 13.41
C ALA A 1147 11.46 -15.65 14.42
N ARG A 1148 10.20 -15.24 14.23
CA ARG A 1148 9.08 -15.65 15.10
C ARG A 1148 8.69 -17.11 14.90
N GLU A 1149 8.63 -17.58 13.65
CA GLU A 1149 8.39 -18.99 13.34
C GLU A 1149 9.52 -19.88 13.87
N MET A 1150 10.78 -19.44 13.77
CA MET A 1150 11.93 -20.15 14.32
C MET A 1150 11.86 -20.22 15.84
N MET A 1151 11.51 -19.12 16.51
CA MET A 1151 11.34 -19.07 17.96
C MET A 1151 10.28 -20.08 18.44
N SER A 1152 9.11 -20.09 17.79
CA SER A 1152 8.06 -21.06 18.11
C SER A 1152 8.48 -22.49 17.76
N PHE A 1153 9.16 -22.71 16.64
CA PHE A 1153 9.64 -24.04 16.26
C PHE A 1153 10.63 -24.61 17.27
N ILE A 1154 11.63 -23.83 17.70
CA ILE A 1154 12.62 -24.25 18.68
C ILE A 1154 11.98 -24.55 20.03
N HIS A 1155 11.07 -23.69 20.49
CA HIS A 1155 10.39 -23.87 21.77
C HIS A 1155 9.63 -25.20 21.83
N PHE A 1156 8.98 -25.59 20.73
CA PHE A 1156 8.21 -26.85 20.65
C PHE A 1156 8.98 -28.05 20.11
N PHE A 1157 10.18 -27.87 19.57
CA PHE A 1157 10.97 -28.97 18.97
C PHE A 1157 11.25 -30.08 20.00
N SER A 1158 11.52 -29.71 21.26
CA SER A 1158 11.69 -30.64 22.38
C SER A 1158 10.48 -31.56 22.57
N ILE A 1159 9.27 -31.03 22.40
CA ILE A 1159 8.01 -31.78 22.58
C ILE A 1159 7.66 -32.58 21.32
N MET A 1160 8.09 -32.11 20.14
CA MET A 1160 7.79 -32.77 18.87
C MET A 1160 8.58 -34.06 18.66
N VAL A 1161 9.84 -34.09 19.08
CA VAL A 1161 10.73 -35.24 18.82
C VAL A 1161 11.46 -35.77 20.04
N GLY A 1162 11.33 -35.13 21.20
CA GLY A 1162 12.06 -35.54 22.41
C GLY A 1162 11.73 -36.95 22.88
N ASP A 1163 10.52 -37.44 22.64
CA ASP A 1163 10.11 -38.83 22.93
C ASP A 1163 10.85 -39.89 22.08
N LEU A 1164 11.49 -39.48 20.99
CA LEU A 1164 12.25 -40.37 20.11
C LEU A 1164 13.73 -40.41 20.45
N ILE A 1165 14.23 -39.51 21.29
CA ILE A 1165 15.65 -39.26 21.48
C ILE A 1165 16.13 -39.93 22.78
N PRO A 1166 17.26 -40.67 22.76
CA PRO A 1166 17.81 -41.28 23.97
C PRO A 1166 18.22 -40.25 25.04
N ASP A 1167 18.03 -40.59 26.32
CA ASP A 1167 18.29 -39.69 27.45
C ASP A 1167 19.74 -39.18 27.54
N ASP A 1168 20.72 -39.98 27.07
CA ASP A 1168 22.15 -39.67 27.15
C ASP A 1168 22.74 -39.00 25.89
N ASP A 1169 21.91 -38.66 24.90
CA ASP A 1169 22.36 -38.14 23.61
C ASP A 1169 23.07 -36.76 23.71
N GLU A 1170 24.31 -36.69 23.23
CA GLU A 1170 25.14 -35.49 23.32
C GLU A 1170 24.68 -34.35 22.40
N VAL A 1171 24.04 -34.66 21.26
CA VAL A 1171 23.45 -33.67 20.35
C VAL A 1171 22.16 -33.10 20.94
N TRP A 1172 21.42 -33.90 21.70
CA TRP A 1172 20.26 -33.44 22.45
C TRP A 1172 20.65 -32.52 23.60
N LYS A 1173 21.70 -32.88 24.35
CA LYS A 1173 22.29 -31.99 25.36
C LYS A 1173 22.70 -30.65 24.76
N PHE A 1174 23.28 -30.64 23.55
CA PHE A 1174 23.60 -29.41 22.82
C PHE A 1174 22.35 -28.56 22.55
N PHE A 1175 21.27 -29.16 22.05
CA PHE A 1175 19.99 -28.49 21.83
C PHE A 1175 19.37 -27.94 23.14
N LEU A 1176 19.42 -28.70 24.23
CA LEU A 1176 18.92 -28.25 25.54
C LEU A 1176 19.73 -27.09 26.11
N VAL A 1177 21.04 -27.03 25.85
CA VAL A 1177 21.86 -25.87 26.21
C VAL A 1177 21.45 -24.64 25.39
N LEU A 1178 21.20 -24.79 24.08
CA LEU A 1178 20.67 -23.71 23.23
C LEU A 1178 19.32 -23.18 23.76
N LEU A 1179 18.41 -24.08 24.15
CA LEU A 1179 17.12 -23.70 24.74
C LEU A 1179 17.30 -22.90 26.04
N LYS A 1180 18.18 -23.33 26.94
CA LYS A 1180 18.47 -22.59 28.19
C LYS A 1180 19.05 -21.20 27.93
N ILE A 1181 19.91 -21.06 26.91
CA ILE A 1181 20.42 -19.76 26.48
C ILE A 1181 19.25 -18.88 26.03
N ILE A 1182 18.40 -19.39 25.13
CA ILE A 1182 17.23 -18.67 24.62
C ILE A 1182 16.30 -18.25 25.77
N ASP A 1183 15.97 -19.14 26.70
CA ASP A 1183 15.09 -18.84 27.84
C ASP A 1183 15.66 -17.73 28.74
N LEU A 1184 16.97 -17.71 28.97
CA LEU A 1184 17.63 -16.63 29.68
C LEU A 1184 17.55 -15.32 28.90
N LEU A 1185 17.85 -15.33 27.60
CA LEU A 1185 17.81 -14.14 26.74
C LEU A 1185 16.40 -13.52 26.62
N LEU A 1186 15.35 -14.33 26.71
CA LEU A 1186 13.94 -13.88 26.67
C LEU A 1186 13.40 -13.42 28.04
N SER A 1187 14.19 -13.56 29.11
CA SER A 1187 13.82 -13.17 30.47
C SER A 1187 13.65 -11.65 30.62
N TYR A 1188 12.65 -11.23 31.39
CA TYR A 1188 12.43 -9.82 31.74
C TYR A 1188 13.46 -9.28 32.72
N ASN A 1189 14.15 -10.13 33.47
CA ASN A 1189 15.06 -9.73 34.55
C ASN A 1189 16.32 -10.60 34.58
N PHE A 1190 17.46 -9.95 34.81
CA PHE A 1190 18.76 -10.57 35.05
C PHE A 1190 19.28 -10.28 36.46
N THR A 1191 19.91 -11.30 37.05
CA THR A 1191 20.71 -11.21 38.28
C THR A 1191 22.16 -11.54 37.92
N GLU A 1192 23.12 -11.15 38.75
CA GLU A 1192 24.54 -11.46 38.53
C GLU A 1192 24.77 -12.97 38.35
N GLY A 1193 24.10 -13.80 39.15
CA GLY A 1193 24.11 -15.26 38.99
C GLY A 1193 23.62 -15.72 37.61
N LYS A 1194 22.50 -15.18 37.10
CA LYS A 1194 22.00 -15.52 35.75
C LYS A 1194 22.95 -15.07 34.63
N ILE A 1195 23.69 -13.98 34.82
CA ILE A 1195 24.70 -13.53 33.85
C ILE A 1195 25.87 -14.52 33.82
N MET A 1196 26.30 -15.03 34.98
CA MET A 1196 27.32 -16.07 35.08
C MET A 1196 26.85 -17.40 34.47
N ASP A 1197 25.60 -17.81 34.72
CA ASP A 1197 24.99 -18.99 34.11
C ASP A 1197 24.96 -18.86 32.59
N LEU A 1198 24.52 -17.71 32.07
CA LEU A 1198 24.50 -17.43 30.63
C LEU A 1198 25.90 -17.54 30.02
N LYS A 1199 26.92 -16.96 30.67
CA LYS A 1199 28.32 -17.04 30.24
C LYS A 1199 28.82 -18.48 30.17
N GLN A 1200 28.51 -19.30 31.18
CA GLN A 1200 28.89 -20.71 31.20
C GLN A 1200 28.17 -21.51 30.11
N LEU A 1201 26.86 -21.30 29.94
CA LEU A 1201 26.05 -21.96 28.92
C LEU A 1201 26.54 -21.63 27.50
N ILE A 1202 26.86 -20.38 27.21
CA ILE A 1202 27.39 -19.97 25.89
C ILE A 1202 28.74 -20.62 25.61
N SER A 1203 29.63 -20.65 26.61
CA SER A 1203 30.93 -21.33 26.49
C SER A 1203 30.76 -22.83 26.20
N GLN A 1204 29.85 -23.47 26.93
CA GLN A 1204 29.53 -24.88 26.74
C GLN A 1204 28.94 -25.13 25.34
N HIS A 1205 27.96 -24.33 24.94
CA HIS A 1205 27.31 -24.40 23.64
C HIS A 1205 28.30 -24.32 22.48
N ASN A 1206 29.13 -23.27 22.46
CA ASN A 1206 30.09 -23.04 21.37
C ASN A 1206 31.16 -24.15 21.32
N SER A 1207 31.61 -24.64 22.49
CA SER A 1207 32.55 -25.77 22.55
C SER A 1207 31.93 -27.07 22.01
N MET A 1208 30.66 -27.31 22.34
CA MET A 1208 29.91 -28.46 21.82
C MET A 1208 29.68 -28.36 20.32
N TYR A 1209 29.34 -27.18 19.78
CA TYR A 1209 29.16 -26.97 18.33
C TYR A 1209 30.41 -27.41 17.53
N ILE A 1210 31.59 -26.92 17.94
CA ILE A 1210 32.86 -27.26 17.28
C ILE A 1210 33.14 -28.76 17.38
N ARG A 1211 32.98 -29.32 18.58
CA ARG A 1211 33.29 -30.74 18.86
C ARG A 1211 32.35 -31.70 18.14
N LEU A 1212 31.04 -31.45 18.19
CA LEU A 1212 30.02 -32.38 17.70
C LEU A 1212 29.85 -32.34 16.18
N PHE A 1213 29.96 -31.16 15.58
CA PHE A 1213 29.67 -30.98 14.15
C PHE A 1213 30.92 -30.78 13.29
N ASN A 1214 32.11 -30.72 13.91
CA ASN A 1214 33.39 -30.45 13.24
C ASN A 1214 33.31 -29.22 12.31
N ASP A 1215 32.58 -28.20 12.74
CA ASP A 1215 32.38 -26.95 12.02
C ASP A 1215 32.92 -25.77 12.84
N THR A 1216 33.19 -24.66 12.18
CA THR A 1216 33.68 -23.42 12.79
C THR A 1216 32.54 -22.53 13.25
N LEU A 1217 32.74 -21.84 14.37
CA LEU A 1217 31.80 -20.84 14.88
C LEU A 1217 31.57 -19.74 13.84
N LYS A 1218 30.31 -19.39 13.62
CA LYS A 1218 29.93 -18.31 12.70
C LYS A 1218 30.02 -16.95 13.42
N PRO A 1219 30.06 -15.83 12.68
CA PRO A 1219 30.09 -14.48 13.27
C PRO A 1219 29.05 -14.25 14.37
N LYS A 1220 27.83 -14.78 14.20
CA LYS A 1220 26.74 -14.69 15.19
C LYS A 1220 27.02 -15.47 16.49
N HIS A 1221 27.69 -16.63 16.41
CA HIS A 1221 28.17 -17.35 17.60
C HIS A 1221 29.24 -16.56 18.37
N HIS A 1222 30.06 -15.77 17.65
CA HIS A 1222 31.02 -14.86 18.28
C HIS A 1222 30.31 -13.70 18.98
N PHE A 1223 29.33 -13.04 18.35
CA PHE A 1223 28.55 -12.00 19.04
C PHE A 1223 27.89 -12.52 20.32
N LEU A 1224 27.42 -13.78 20.33
CA LEU A 1224 26.81 -14.40 21.50
C LEU A 1224 27.71 -14.35 22.74
N ILE A 1225 29.04 -14.48 22.61
CA ILE A 1225 29.95 -14.46 23.77
C ILE A 1225 29.95 -13.12 24.51
N HIS A 1226 29.55 -12.03 23.83
CA HIS A 1226 29.49 -10.68 24.38
C HIS A 1226 28.17 -10.38 25.09
N TYR A 1227 27.14 -11.22 24.94
CA TYR A 1227 25.82 -11.00 25.55
C TYR A 1227 25.87 -10.84 27.07
N PRO A 1228 26.60 -11.68 27.84
CA PRO A 1228 26.67 -11.51 29.30
C PRO A 1228 27.15 -10.11 29.71
N THR A 1229 28.22 -9.63 29.08
CA THR A 1229 28.81 -8.31 29.35
C THR A 1229 27.88 -7.18 28.90
N ILE A 1230 27.24 -7.31 27.73
CA ILE A 1230 26.29 -6.30 27.25
C ILE A 1230 25.05 -6.22 28.16
N ILE A 1231 24.52 -7.36 28.61
CA ILE A 1231 23.38 -7.43 29.52
C ILE A 1231 23.74 -6.84 30.89
N GLN A 1232 24.99 -6.99 31.33
CA GLN A 1232 25.47 -6.35 32.55
C GLN A 1232 25.41 -4.82 32.47
N TYR A 1233 25.70 -4.22 31.30
CA TYR A 1233 25.72 -2.76 31.13
C TYR A 1233 24.38 -2.14 30.71
N SER A 1234 23.59 -2.84 29.88
CA SER A 1234 22.34 -2.32 29.28
C SER A 1234 21.08 -2.99 29.81
N GLY A 1235 21.22 -4.01 30.65
CA GLY A 1235 20.10 -4.78 31.17
C GLY A 1235 19.53 -5.80 30.18
N PRO A 1236 18.33 -6.35 30.48
CA PRO A 1236 17.72 -7.44 29.72
C PRO A 1236 17.45 -7.05 28.25
N PRO A 1237 17.82 -7.91 27.25
CA PRO A 1237 17.67 -7.59 25.83
C PRO A 1237 16.24 -7.27 25.40
N ARG A 1238 15.25 -7.84 26.09
CA ARG A 1238 13.82 -7.63 25.83
C ARG A 1238 13.37 -6.17 25.80
N PHE A 1239 14.10 -5.27 26.47
CA PHE A 1239 13.78 -3.85 26.50
C PHE A 1239 14.31 -3.07 25.30
N TYR A 1240 15.28 -3.63 24.55
CA TYR A 1240 15.95 -2.96 23.43
C TYR A 1240 16.14 -3.85 22.19
N TRP A 1241 15.55 -5.04 22.14
CA TRP A 1241 15.65 -5.95 21.00
C TRP A 1241 14.84 -5.48 19.77
N CYS A 1242 15.16 -5.99 18.59
CA CYS A 1242 14.56 -5.54 17.33
C CYS A 1242 13.25 -6.27 16.96
N PHE A 1243 12.87 -7.34 17.68
CA PHE A 1243 11.58 -8.06 17.51
C PHE A 1243 10.34 -7.16 17.47
N ASN A 1244 10.42 -5.99 18.09
CA ASN A 1244 9.33 -5.04 18.24
C ASN A 1244 9.19 -4.05 17.05
N LYS A 1245 10.17 -4.02 16.13
CA LYS A 1245 10.33 -2.94 15.13
C LYS A 1245 10.12 -3.40 13.67
N GLU A 1246 9.94 -4.70 13.41
CA GLU A 1246 9.85 -5.29 12.06
C GLU A 1246 8.47 -5.91 11.70
N MET A 1247 7.35 -5.35 12.17
CA MET A 1247 6.00 -5.72 11.69
C MET A 1247 5.35 -4.57 10.91
N PRO A 1248 4.64 -4.85 9.80
CA PRO A 1248 4.97 -4.30 8.49
C PRO A 1248 4.36 -2.92 8.20
N ILE A 1249 5.16 -2.13 7.46
CA ILE A 1249 4.72 -1.09 6.51
C ILE A 1249 4.01 -1.76 5.33
#